data_AF-A0A0L0CLQ1-F1
#
_entry.id   AF-A0A0L0CLQ1-F1
#
_cell.length_a   1.000
_cell.length_b   1.000
_cell.length_c   1.000
_cell.angle_alpha   90.00
_cell.angle_beta   90.00
_cell.angle_gamma   90.00
#
_symmetry.space_group_name_H-M   'P 1'
#
loop_
_entity.id
_entity.type
_entity.pdbx_description
1 polymer ?
#
loop_
_entity_poly.entity_id
_entity_poly.type
_entity_poly.pdbx_seq_one_letter_code
_entity_poly.pdbx_strand_id
1 'polypeptide(L)'
;QQNQLQHQQQYSERQSETSSPQHPVHKRRYQCTRKTSSMTTDDDRQRQMLTTNLLHALRAAQTQFVTMNLWKRIACNPEVKQSMIQYYDEKGLADIRIYLAPWIEERIMSERINTPSTELYERIAHQFYEELKQKLIPLSNDNLMKFKLAEICTSVTQTPAVELYTHFRSGLQREIQLVDQMPQFSYMSGVGINGSGGGNAAMLGGGGIPVATAMHTPTIGSAVNGGNGYVGNDLYALHGLITKLNMDIGAVFTEMTQFRSNYETFHNCFNTYNQRKPHMSPQEIQTNDLQLQDQCRMLATTRSSILSDLDRIINTYTTIQTTVITELKNWQRNQALAGNGAPFRDNLDDIQRCIELLVEMVGRILENVNMMNMIRLDNNDDIGEMINRVRQAQQLLVLSSFIVEKQPPQVMKTNTRFAAGVRWLIGPQLGISVNSPTVECIILSEAQAQRHSAQRTMSESSSSNPASSGEIVNNMGTMEYNNQTRVFSASFRTMQLKKIKRAEKKGTESVMDEKFALLFYTSVIVNDYRIRVWTISLPVVVIVHGNQEPQSWATITWDNAFSDIVREPFQVPERVAWSQLAIALNTKFESSTGRALTEENLNFLHEKLFRRNGMNGDDDYISWAQFCKEPLPDRSFTFWDWFFAIMKLTKDHLLSLWKAGLIVGFINKRKAEEMLRILPLGTFLLRFSDSELGGITVGFVTEQSSVLMLSPWTARDLNIRGLADRIHDLEVLRFVYPSNRMRDEAFGEFYTQRMDENARRDGYVPNTIRVNVPAIEGVGGVTPQHNIQSPHPQDMQMGNDNNICLNDLDIYTNGMGMNDTAVDWDTLCIL
;
A
#
# COMPACT_ATOMS: atom_id res chain seq x y z
N GLN A 1 -24.95 -17.35 23.79
CA GLN A 1 -25.74 -18.21 24.69
C GLN A 1 -26.66 -17.30 25.48
N GLN A 2 -27.97 -17.32 25.19
CA GLN A 2 -28.99 -18.19 25.84
C GLN A 2 -29.28 -17.73 27.29
N ASN A 3 -30.52 -17.58 27.77
CA ASN A 3 -31.85 -17.81 27.21
C ASN A 3 -32.91 -17.28 28.21
N GLN A 4 -34.00 -16.70 27.68
CA GLN A 4 -35.44 -16.91 28.00
C GLN A 4 -35.96 -16.82 29.46
N LEU A 5 -37.15 -16.24 29.73
CA LEU A 5 -38.53 -16.70 29.37
C LEU A 5 -39.54 -15.50 29.41
N GLN A 6 -40.36 -15.23 28.38
CA GLN A 6 -41.78 -15.66 28.07
C GLN A 6 -42.87 -15.23 29.10
N HIS A 7 -44.07 -14.68 28.81
CA HIS A 7 -45.15 -14.89 27.80
C HIS A 7 -45.99 -13.59 27.54
N GLN A 8 -46.44 -13.19 26.32
CA GLN A 8 -47.65 -13.55 25.51
C GLN A 8 -49.02 -13.12 26.13
N GLN A 9 -50.01 -12.41 25.53
CA GLN A 9 -50.72 -12.43 24.21
C GLN A 9 -51.39 -11.03 23.95
N GLN A 10 -51.38 -10.35 22.78
CA GLN A 10 -51.97 -10.53 21.43
C GLN A 10 -53.42 -10.00 21.21
N TYR A 11 -53.60 -9.15 20.18
CA TYR A 11 -54.71 -8.97 19.20
C TYR A 11 -54.77 -7.50 18.68
N SER A 12 -55.23 -7.15 17.47
CA SER A 12 -54.84 -7.42 16.07
C SER A 12 -55.45 -6.28 15.20
N GLU A 13 -54.88 -6.02 14.03
CA GLU A 13 -55.23 -5.05 12.98
C GLU A 13 -56.61 -5.24 12.29
N ARG A 14 -57.19 -4.17 11.70
CA ARG A 14 -57.46 -3.97 10.23
C ARG A 14 -58.58 -2.96 9.87
N GLN A 15 -58.23 -2.07 8.93
CA GLN A 15 -58.90 -1.56 7.71
C GLN A 15 -60.41 -1.19 7.59
N SER A 16 -60.61 -0.05 6.92
CA SER A 16 -61.54 0.24 5.78
C SER A 16 -62.79 1.15 5.96
N GLU A 17 -62.81 2.18 5.09
CA GLU A 17 -63.93 2.72 4.28
C GLU A 17 -64.99 3.74 4.79
N THR A 18 -64.93 4.91 4.12
CA THR A 18 -66.02 5.70 3.48
C THR A 18 -67.01 6.54 4.29
N SER A 19 -67.09 7.83 3.92
CA SER A 19 -68.36 8.55 3.68
C SER A 19 -68.14 9.88 2.94
N SER A 20 -68.79 10.02 1.77
CA SER A 20 -69.21 11.29 1.12
C SER A 20 -70.73 11.47 1.42
N PRO A 21 -71.53 12.42 0.88
CA PRO A 21 -71.28 13.51 -0.09
C PRO A 21 -72.02 14.86 0.23
N GLN A 22 -71.88 15.90 -0.61
CA GLN A 22 -72.99 16.54 -1.39
C GLN A 22 -72.62 17.94 -1.94
N HIS A 23 -72.67 18.05 -3.28
CA HIS A 23 -72.83 19.24 -4.15
C HIS A 23 -74.24 19.88 -3.97
N PRO A 24 -74.67 21.02 -4.63
CA PRO A 24 -74.26 21.63 -5.92
C PRO A 24 -74.21 23.20 -5.87
N VAL A 25 -73.97 24.04 -6.88
CA VAL A 25 -74.62 24.25 -8.20
C VAL A 25 -73.79 25.26 -9.01
N HIS A 26 -73.63 24.98 -10.31
CA HIS A 26 -73.05 25.83 -11.34
C HIS A 26 -73.89 27.07 -11.69
N LYS A 27 -73.24 28.18 -12.08
CA LYS A 27 -73.63 28.99 -13.25
C LYS A 27 -72.46 29.82 -13.79
N ARG A 28 -72.07 29.52 -15.04
CA ARG A 28 -71.13 30.29 -15.87
C ARG A 28 -71.85 31.48 -16.52
N ARG A 29 -71.17 32.63 -16.63
CA ARG A 29 -71.16 33.44 -17.87
C ARG A 29 -69.93 34.34 -17.93
N TYR A 30 -69.33 34.34 -19.11
CA TYR A 30 -68.10 35.01 -19.54
C TYR A 30 -68.28 36.53 -19.68
N GLN A 31 -67.25 37.32 -19.36
CA GLN A 31 -66.40 38.02 -20.34
C GLN A 31 -65.40 39.00 -19.71
N CYS A 32 -64.26 39.10 -20.40
CA CYS A 32 -63.39 40.25 -20.57
C CYS A 32 -62.09 40.37 -19.75
N THR A 33 -61.05 40.68 -20.51
CA THR A 33 -59.60 40.71 -20.30
C THR A 33 -59.10 41.68 -19.22
N ARG A 34 -58.14 41.26 -18.39
CA ARG A 34 -57.06 42.14 -17.88
C ARG A 34 -55.85 41.36 -17.34
N LYS A 35 -54.68 41.98 -17.58
CA LYS A 35 -53.31 41.64 -17.19
C LYS A 35 -53.12 41.52 -15.66
N THR A 36 -52.24 40.62 -15.24
CA THR A 36 -51.53 40.60 -13.93
C THR A 36 -50.13 40.04 -14.17
N SER A 37 -49.08 40.85 -14.29
CA SER A 37 -48.17 41.29 -13.21
C SER A 37 -47.62 40.13 -12.38
N SER A 38 -46.39 39.74 -12.70
CA SER A 38 -45.57 38.72 -12.06
C SER A 38 -45.03 39.18 -10.70
N MET A 39 -45.31 38.41 -9.64
CA MET A 39 -44.46 38.34 -8.46
C MET A 39 -43.72 37.00 -8.53
N THR A 40 -42.45 37.04 -8.94
CA THR A 40 -41.49 35.95 -8.81
C THR A 40 -40.83 36.07 -7.45
N THR A 41 -40.88 34.99 -6.66
CA THR A 41 -40.25 34.85 -5.34
C THR A 41 -38.72 34.82 -5.44
N ASP A 42 -38.03 35.37 -4.43
CA ASP A 42 -36.56 35.55 -4.37
C ASP A 42 -35.75 34.25 -4.61
N ASP A 43 -36.34 33.09 -4.30
CA ASP A 43 -35.75 31.78 -4.53
C ASP A 43 -35.52 31.46 -6.02
N ASP A 44 -36.40 31.93 -6.91
CA ASP A 44 -36.25 31.71 -8.35
C ASP A 44 -35.15 32.58 -8.95
N ARG A 45 -34.94 33.78 -8.39
CA ARG A 45 -33.83 34.67 -8.79
C ARG A 45 -32.48 34.15 -8.33
N GLN A 46 -32.39 33.61 -7.11
CA GLN A 46 -31.16 32.97 -6.63
C GLN A 46 -30.81 31.71 -7.43
N ARG A 47 -31.80 30.88 -7.78
CA ARG A 47 -31.60 29.71 -8.66
C ARG A 47 -31.17 30.11 -10.07
N GLN A 48 -31.75 31.17 -10.65
CA GLN A 48 -31.32 31.70 -11.95
C GLN A 48 -29.91 32.31 -11.91
N MET A 49 -29.53 33.03 -10.86
CA MET A 49 -28.17 33.55 -10.71
C MET A 49 -27.13 32.43 -10.56
N LEU A 50 -27.43 31.41 -9.75
CA LEU A 50 -26.53 30.26 -9.56
C LEU A 50 -26.33 29.47 -10.86
N THR A 51 -27.41 29.23 -11.62
CA THR A 51 -27.30 28.53 -12.92
C THR A 51 -26.58 29.35 -13.98
N THR A 52 -26.77 30.67 -14.00
CA THR A 52 -26.07 31.56 -14.96
C THR A 52 -24.58 31.68 -14.62
N ASN A 53 -24.22 31.77 -13.34
CA ASN A 53 -22.83 31.78 -12.88
C ASN A 53 -22.14 30.42 -13.13
N LEU A 54 -22.86 29.30 -12.98
CA LEU A 54 -22.34 27.96 -13.30
C LEU A 54 -22.07 27.82 -14.80
N LEU A 55 -22.99 28.30 -15.65
CA LEU A 55 -22.82 28.29 -17.11
C LEU A 55 -21.67 29.20 -17.59
N HIS A 56 -21.46 30.34 -16.93
CA HIS A 56 -20.32 31.22 -17.21
C HIS A 56 -18.99 30.59 -16.76
N ALA A 57 -18.97 29.93 -15.59
CA ALA A 57 -17.80 29.20 -15.10
C ALA A 57 -17.47 27.97 -15.97
N LEU A 58 -18.48 27.26 -16.47
CA LEU A 58 -18.31 26.13 -17.38
C LEU A 58 -17.79 26.56 -18.77
N ARG A 59 -18.28 27.68 -19.32
CA ARG A 59 -17.71 28.28 -20.55
C ARG A 59 -16.28 28.76 -20.33
N ALA A 60 -15.97 29.36 -19.18
CA ALA A 60 -14.62 29.77 -18.84
C ALA A 60 -13.66 28.56 -18.71
N ALA A 61 -14.11 27.45 -18.11
CA ALA A 61 -13.36 26.21 -18.00
C ALA A 61 -13.14 25.52 -19.37
N GLN A 62 -14.15 25.50 -20.24
CA GLN A 62 -14.02 25.00 -21.62
C GLN A 62 -13.05 25.84 -22.45
N THR A 63 -13.08 27.17 -22.29
CA THR A 63 -12.16 28.08 -23.00
C THR A 63 -10.72 27.91 -22.48
N GLN A 64 -10.52 27.66 -21.18
CA GLN A 64 -9.21 27.35 -20.60
C GLN A 64 -8.65 26.01 -21.10
N PHE A 65 -9.47 24.96 -21.23
CA PHE A 65 -9.05 23.63 -21.64
C PHE A 65 -8.49 23.57 -23.08
N VAL A 66 -9.01 24.42 -23.97
CA VAL A 66 -8.54 24.53 -25.38
C VAL A 66 -7.24 25.34 -25.50
N THR A 67 -6.90 26.17 -24.51
CA THR A 67 -5.67 26.98 -24.48
C THR A 67 -4.49 26.34 -23.73
N MET A 68 -4.67 25.15 -23.16
CA MET A 68 -3.62 24.42 -22.43
C MET A 68 -2.72 23.62 -23.38
N ASN A 69 -1.42 23.68 -23.13
CA ASN A 69 -0.43 22.83 -23.81
C ASN A 69 -0.74 21.33 -23.54
N LEU A 70 -0.28 20.45 -24.41
CA LEU A 70 -0.65 19.03 -24.41
C LEU A 70 -0.29 18.36 -23.08
N TRP A 71 0.88 18.64 -22.51
CA TRP A 71 1.27 18.08 -21.22
C TRP A 71 0.32 18.46 -20.10
N LYS A 72 -0.15 19.70 -20.07
CA LYS A 72 -1.11 20.15 -19.06
C LYS A 72 -2.46 19.43 -19.20
N ARG A 73 -2.89 19.08 -20.42
CA ARG A 73 -4.10 18.27 -20.65
C ARG A 73 -3.91 16.82 -20.19
N ILE A 74 -2.74 16.23 -20.47
CA ILE A 74 -2.33 14.92 -19.95
C ILE A 74 -2.31 14.92 -18.42
N ALA A 75 -1.75 15.98 -17.83
CA ALA A 75 -1.61 16.10 -16.38
C ALA A 75 -2.96 16.23 -15.62
N CYS A 76 -4.06 16.52 -16.32
CA CYS A 76 -5.40 16.52 -15.74
C CYS A 76 -5.94 15.11 -15.44
N ASN A 77 -5.34 14.05 -16.01
CA ASN A 77 -5.67 12.67 -15.71
C ASN A 77 -4.46 11.99 -15.00
N PRO A 78 -4.56 11.68 -13.69
CA PRO A 78 -3.43 11.14 -12.93
C PRO A 78 -2.88 9.80 -13.45
N GLU A 79 -3.75 8.90 -13.95
CA GLU A 79 -3.35 7.59 -14.48
C GLU A 79 -2.57 7.74 -15.78
N VAL A 80 -3.10 8.55 -16.71
CA VAL A 80 -2.43 8.83 -17.98
C VAL A 80 -1.16 9.64 -17.79
N LYS A 81 -1.16 10.60 -16.87
CA LYS A 81 0.05 11.33 -16.47
C LYS A 81 1.13 10.38 -15.97
N GLN A 82 0.79 9.44 -15.07
CA GLN A 82 1.76 8.50 -14.52
C GLN A 82 2.30 7.54 -15.60
N SER A 83 1.42 7.05 -16.47
CA SER A 83 1.82 6.21 -17.61
C SER A 83 2.77 6.94 -18.56
N MET A 84 2.50 8.22 -18.87
CA MET A 84 3.37 9.01 -19.73
C MET A 84 4.69 9.37 -19.05
N ILE A 85 4.70 9.66 -17.73
CA ILE A 85 5.94 9.84 -16.97
C ILE A 85 6.81 8.59 -17.07
N GLN A 86 6.25 7.39 -16.85
CA GLN A 86 6.99 6.13 -16.98
C GLN A 86 7.58 5.96 -18.39
N TYR A 87 6.81 6.27 -19.43
CA TYR A 87 7.29 6.18 -20.81
C TYR A 87 8.52 7.06 -21.07
N TYR A 88 8.52 8.32 -20.62
CA TYR A 88 9.69 9.19 -20.81
C TYR A 88 10.86 8.81 -19.90
N ASP A 89 10.58 8.24 -18.73
CA ASP A 89 11.60 7.84 -17.76
C ASP A 89 12.37 6.58 -18.18
N GLU A 90 11.85 5.79 -19.13
CA GLU A 90 12.61 4.70 -19.79
C GLU A 90 13.97 5.16 -20.34
N LYS A 91 14.09 6.46 -20.67
CA LYS A 91 15.32 7.11 -21.15
C LYS A 91 15.81 8.23 -20.20
N GLY A 92 15.25 8.36 -19.00
CA GLY A 92 15.55 9.44 -18.06
C GLY A 92 15.11 10.83 -18.55
N LEU A 93 14.10 10.90 -19.43
CA LEU A 93 13.67 12.12 -20.10
C LEU A 93 12.37 12.73 -19.51
N ALA A 94 11.81 12.13 -18.44
CA ALA A 94 10.53 12.56 -17.86
C ALA A 94 10.58 14.00 -17.32
N ASP A 95 11.61 14.34 -16.55
CA ASP A 95 11.79 15.70 -16.05
C ASP A 95 11.90 16.71 -17.22
N ILE A 96 12.67 16.37 -18.27
CA ILE A 96 12.81 17.21 -19.47
C ILE A 96 11.47 17.46 -20.16
N ARG A 97 10.66 16.39 -20.34
CA ARG A 97 9.33 16.48 -20.93
C ARG A 97 8.44 17.45 -20.16
N ILE A 98 8.48 17.41 -18.82
CA ILE A 98 7.65 18.23 -17.93
C ILE A 98 8.07 19.69 -17.99
N TYR A 99 9.37 19.97 -17.80
CA TYR A 99 9.88 21.34 -17.68
C TYR A 99 9.89 22.10 -19.00
N LEU A 100 10.22 21.43 -20.10
CA LEU A 100 10.28 22.04 -21.43
C LEU A 100 9.02 21.76 -22.25
N ALA A 101 7.92 21.33 -21.62
CA ALA A 101 6.69 20.93 -22.29
C ALA A 101 6.20 21.88 -23.39
N PRO A 102 6.05 23.20 -23.17
CA PRO A 102 5.59 24.11 -24.21
C PRO A 102 6.52 24.13 -25.43
N TRP A 103 7.84 24.12 -25.21
CA TRP A 103 8.83 24.21 -26.28
C TRP A 103 8.96 22.91 -27.06
N ILE A 104 8.96 21.76 -26.38
CA ILE A 104 9.03 20.44 -27.02
C ILE A 104 7.81 20.23 -27.92
N GLU A 105 6.62 20.57 -27.42
CA GLU A 105 5.38 20.47 -28.17
C GLU A 105 5.39 21.38 -29.39
N GLU A 106 5.77 22.65 -29.24
CA GLU A 106 5.90 23.59 -30.34
C GLU A 106 6.89 23.07 -31.40
N ARG A 107 8.07 22.60 -30.97
CA ARG A 107 9.14 22.22 -31.88
C ARG A 107 8.82 20.96 -32.66
N ILE A 108 8.26 19.94 -32.02
CA ILE A 108 7.95 18.67 -32.68
C ILE A 108 6.64 18.74 -33.47
N MET A 109 5.63 19.48 -33.01
CA MET A 109 4.33 19.56 -33.71
C MET A 109 4.31 20.58 -34.85
N SER A 110 5.17 21.61 -34.82
CA SER A 110 5.33 22.55 -35.95
C SER A 110 6.03 21.91 -37.16
N GLU A 111 6.82 20.86 -36.92
CA GLU A 111 7.49 20.08 -37.94
C GLU A 111 6.52 19.08 -38.60
N ARG A 112 5.85 19.52 -39.67
CA ARG A 112 5.02 18.67 -40.55
C ARG A 112 5.89 17.68 -41.35
N ILE A 113 6.43 16.67 -40.69
CA ILE A 113 7.25 15.63 -41.32
C ILE A 113 6.35 14.46 -41.69
N ASN A 114 5.92 14.44 -42.96
CA ASN A 114 5.47 13.24 -43.68
C ASN A 114 6.56 12.84 -44.70
N THR A 115 7.84 12.86 -44.29
CA THR A 115 8.96 12.81 -45.24
C THR A 115 9.59 11.42 -45.31
N PRO A 116 9.70 10.80 -46.50
CA PRO A 116 10.25 9.44 -46.68
C PRO A 116 11.79 9.38 -46.75
N SER A 117 12.50 10.50 -46.55
CA SER A 117 13.98 10.55 -46.64
C SER A 117 14.64 10.50 -45.26
N THR A 118 15.42 9.44 -45.02
CA THR A 118 16.17 9.18 -43.77
C THR A 118 17.16 10.31 -43.44
N GLU A 119 17.83 10.88 -44.43
CA GLU A 119 18.85 11.94 -44.22
C GLU A 119 18.26 13.23 -43.66
N LEU A 120 17.04 13.60 -44.09
CA LEU A 120 16.36 14.79 -43.59
C LEU A 120 15.91 14.58 -42.13
N TYR A 121 15.43 13.37 -41.82
CA TYR A 121 15.01 13.02 -40.45
C TYR A 121 16.20 13.07 -39.49
N GLU A 122 17.36 12.53 -39.89
CA GLU A 122 18.58 12.61 -39.10
C GLU A 122 19.02 14.06 -38.88
N ARG A 123 19.00 14.90 -39.93
CA ARG A 123 19.37 16.31 -39.79
C ARG A 123 18.46 17.05 -38.80
N ILE A 124 17.15 16.80 -38.86
CA ILE A 124 16.17 17.40 -37.94
C ILE A 124 16.39 16.91 -36.50
N ALA A 125 16.62 15.62 -36.32
CA ALA A 125 16.90 15.06 -35.00
C ALA A 125 18.16 15.66 -34.36
N HIS A 126 19.24 15.84 -35.15
CA HIS A 126 20.46 16.50 -34.68
C HIS A 126 20.22 17.98 -34.37
N GLN A 127 19.41 18.67 -35.16
CA GLN A 127 19.05 20.06 -34.89
C GLN A 127 18.25 20.19 -33.59
N PHE A 128 17.22 19.36 -33.39
CA PHE A 128 16.45 19.32 -32.15
C PHE A 128 17.33 19.03 -30.93
N TYR A 129 18.28 18.10 -31.08
CA TYR A 129 19.21 17.72 -30.01
C TYR A 129 20.11 18.89 -29.58
N GLU A 130 20.66 19.66 -30.52
CA GLU A 130 21.48 20.84 -30.20
C GLU A 130 20.64 21.98 -29.60
N GLU A 131 19.43 22.22 -30.10
CA GLU A 131 18.51 23.20 -29.52
C GLU A 131 18.08 22.81 -28.09
N LEU A 132 17.84 21.51 -27.83
CA LEU A 132 17.51 20.99 -26.50
C LEU A 132 18.66 21.26 -25.51
N LYS A 133 19.91 21.00 -25.90
CA LYS A 133 21.09 21.35 -25.07
C LYS A 133 21.12 22.83 -24.72
N GLN A 134 20.83 23.71 -25.68
CA GLN A 134 20.78 25.15 -25.44
C GLN A 134 19.66 25.54 -24.45
N LYS A 135 18.51 24.87 -24.49
CA LYS A 135 17.39 25.09 -23.54
C LYS A 135 17.68 24.59 -22.13
N LEU A 136 18.61 23.66 -21.96
CA LEU A 136 19.04 23.17 -20.65
C LEU A 136 20.02 24.12 -19.93
N ILE A 137 20.72 25.00 -20.65
CA ILE A 137 21.70 25.94 -20.06
C ILE A 137 21.07 26.91 -19.05
N PRO A 138 19.95 27.61 -19.33
CA PRO A 138 19.34 28.55 -18.38
C PRO A 138 18.79 27.87 -17.12
N LEU A 139 18.42 26.59 -17.20
CA LEU A 139 17.91 25.80 -16.07
C LEU A 139 19.00 25.48 -15.04
N SER A 140 20.29 25.64 -15.39
CA SER A 140 21.43 25.45 -14.49
C SER A 140 21.54 26.51 -13.38
N ASN A 141 20.85 27.65 -13.52
CA ASN A 141 20.84 28.76 -12.56
C ASN A 141 19.66 28.70 -11.56
N ASP A 142 18.76 27.72 -11.69
CA ASP A 142 17.65 27.52 -10.75
C ASP A 142 18.11 26.61 -9.58
N ASN A 143 17.93 27.10 -8.33
CA ASN A 143 18.37 26.42 -7.11
C ASN A 143 17.74 25.03 -6.92
N LEU A 144 16.55 24.79 -7.49
CA LEU A 144 15.85 23.50 -7.38
C LEU A 144 16.37 22.45 -8.38
N MET A 145 16.89 22.90 -9.53
CA MET A 145 17.28 22.01 -10.64
C MET A 145 18.77 21.71 -10.70
N LYS A 146 19.61 22.48 -9.99
CA LYS A 146 21.07 22.34 -10.02
C LYS A 146 21.58 20.92 -9.74
N PHE A 147 20.90 20.17 -8.86
CA PHE A 147 21.28 18.79 -8.50
C PHE A 147 20.77 17.73 -9.49
N LYS A 148 19.62 17.95 -10.14
CA LYS A 148 19.06 17.06 -11.17
C LYS A 148 19.65 17.30 -12.56
N LEU A 149 20.15 18.51 -12.82
CA LEU A 149 20.64 18.90 -14.14
C LEU A 149 21.83 18.03 -14.61
N ALA A 150 22.68 17.59 -13.69
CA ALA A 150 23.80 16.70 -14.01
C ALA A 150 23.32 15.33 -14.51
N GLU A 151 22.27 14.77 -13.88
CA GLU A 151 21.63 13.51 -14.27
C GLU A 151 20.85 13.64 -15.59
N ILE A 152 20.15 14.76 -15.76
CA ILE A 152 19.45 15.13 -17.00
C ILE A 152 20.44 15.27 -18.17
N CYS A 153 21.53 16.02 -17.99
CA CYS A 153 22.57 16.16 -19.00
C CYS A 153 23.23 14.82 -19.31
N THR A 154 23.46 13.97 -18.30
CA THR A 154 24.01 12.61 -18.49
C THR A 154 23.06 11.79 -19.38
N SER A 155 21.76 11.76 -19.07
CA SER A 155 20.75 11.02 -19.83
C SER A 155 20.63 11.52 -21.29
N VAL A 156 20.68 12.83 -21.51
CA VAL A 156 20.69 13.43 -22.85
C VAL A 156 21.97 13.13 -23.62
N THR A 157 23.13 13.13 -22.97
CA THR A 157 24.42 12.82 -23.63
C THR A 157 24.61 11.34 -23.95
N GLN A 158 23.95 10.44 -23.20
CA GLN A 158 24.01 9.00 -23.41
C GLN A 158 23.03 8.48 -24.48
N THR A 159 22.02 9.28 -24.84
CA THR A 159 21.02 8.90 -25.84
C THR A 159 21.37 9.50 -27.22
N PRO A 160 21.52 8.69 -28.28
CA PRO A 160 21.74 9.18 -29.64
C PRO A 160 20.65 10.18 -30.09
N ALA A 161 21.01 11.21 -30.86
CA ALA A 161 20.10 12.29 -31.25
C ALA A 161 18.83 11.80 -31.97
N VAL A 162 18.99 10.83 -32.89
CA VAL A 162 17.87 10.22 -33.64
C VAL A 162 16.94 9.44 -32.72
N GLU A 163 17.50 8.68 -31.77
CA GLU A 163 16.73 7.90 -30.80
C GLU A 163 15.97 8.82 -29.85
N LEU A 164 16.63 9.86 -29.31
CA LEU A 164 16.03 10.85 -28.42
C LEU A 164 14.87 11.59 -29.10
N TYR A 165 15.07 12.07 -30.33
CA TYR A 165 14.03 12.75 -31.10
C TYR A 165 12.85 11.81 -31.40
N THR A 166 13.13 10.56 -31.77
CA THR A 166 12.09 9.56 -32.04
C THR A 166 11.28 9.21 -30.80
N HIS A 167 11.93 9.14 -29.62
CA HIS A 167 11.26 8.88 -28.34
C HIS A 167 10.32 10.01 -27.95
N PHE A 168 10.76 11.28 -28.04
CA PHE A 168 9.87 12.42 -27.78
C PHE A 168 8.71 12.52 -28.77
N ARG A 169 8.97 12.27 -30.06
CA ARG A 169 7.94 12.29 -31.10
C ARG A 169 6.87 11.21 -30.88
N SER A 170 7.30 9.98 -30.57
CA SER A 170 6.40 8.85 -30.31
C SER A 170 5.60 9.06 -29.02
N GLY A 171 6.23 9.63 -27.98
CA GLY A 171 5.57 10.03 -26.74
C GLY A 171 4.48 11.07 -26.97
N LEU A 172 4.76 12.13 -27.71
CA LEU A 172 3.76 13.16 -28.05
C LEU A 172 2.60 12.60 -28.88
N GLN A 173 2.88 11.70 -29.83
CA GLN A 173 1.81 11.03 -30.59
C GLN A 173 0.91 10.19 -29.69
N ARG A 174 1.50 9.47 -28.73
CA ARG A 174 0.75 8.70 -27.73
C ARG A 174 -0.08 9.61 -26.83
N GLU A 175 0.47 10.74 -26.40
CA GLU A 175 -0.27 11.74 -25.61
C GLU A 175 -1.48 12.29 -26.38
N ILE A 176 -1.33 12.62 -27.67
CA ILE A 176 -2.45 13.08 -28.51
C ILE A 176 -3.54 12.02 -28.56
N GLN A 177 -3.18 10.76 -28.83
CA GLN A 177 -4.13 9.65 -28.88
C GLN A 177 -4.86 9.44 -27.55
N LEU A 178 -4.12 9.51 -26.44
CA LEU A 178 -4.70 9.35 -25.11
C LEU A 178 -5.65 10.49 -24.77
N VAL A 179 -5.31 11.72 -25.14
CA VAL A 179 -6.17 12.89 -24.93
C VAL A 179 -7.43 12.82 -25.81
N ASP A 180 -7.36 12.25 -27.00
CA ASP A 180 -8.53 12.02 -27.87
C ASP A 180 -9.44 10.90 -27.34
N GLN A 181 -8.87 9.93 -26.60
CA GLN A 181 -9.59 8.83 -25.95
C GLN A 181 -10.13 9.21 -24.55
N MET A 182 -9.64 10.30 -23.95
CA MET A 182 -10.20 10.80 -22.69
C MET A 182 -11.63 11.31 -22.91
N PRO A 183 -12.59 10.94 -22.06
CA PRO A 183 -13.95 11.45 -22.16
C PRO A 183 -13.92 12.97 -22.02
N GLN A 184 -14.15 13.68 -23.14
CA GLN A 184 -14.43 15.11 -23.14
C GLN A 184 -15.65 15.32 -22.25
N PHE A 185 -15.51 16.11 -21.18
CA PHE A 185 -16.56 16.43 -20.19
C PHE A 185 -17.93 16.59 -20.86
N SER A 186 -18.75 15.54 -20.80
CA SER A 186 -20.12 15.52 -21.32
C SER A 186 -21.08 15.50 -20.14
N TYR A 187 -21.25 16.65 -19.49
CA TYR A 187 -22.49 16.94 -18.78
C TYR A 187 -23.35 17.77 -19.71
N MET A 188 -24.45 17.16 -20.20
CA MET A 188 -25.68 17.72 -20.77
C MET A 188 -26.13 16.92 -22.00
N SER A 189 -26.85 15.83 -21.77
CA SER A 189 -28.06 15.51 -22.53
C SER A 189 -28.85 14.41 -21.82
N GLY A 190 -30.16 14.63 -21.65
CA GLY A 190 -31.13 13.53 -21.57
C GLY A 190 -31.53 13.05 -20.18
N VAL A 191 -32.55 13.70 -19.63
CA VAL A 191 -33.53 13.09 -18.70
C VAL A 191 -34.03 11.76 -19.28
N GLY A 192 -33.72 10.64 -18.62
CA GLY A 192 -34.26 9.33 -18.95
C GLY A 192 -35.56 9.06 -18.18
N ILE A 193 -36.70 9.33 -18.83
CA ILE A 193 -38.01 8.83 -18.41
C ILE A 193 -38.07 7.34 -18.72
N ASN A 194 -38.44 6.54 -17.72
CA ASN A 194 -38.77 5.12 -17.85
C ASN A 194 -39.85 4.90 -18.92
N GLY A 195 -39.59 3.97 -19.85
CA GLY A 195 -40.56 3.53 -20.83
C GLY A 195 -40.13 2.25 -21.54
N SER A 196 -40.64 1.12 -21.05
CA SER A 196 -40.60 -0.20 -21.65
C SER A 196 -41.18 -0.25 -23.08
N GLY A 197 -40.52 -0.97 -23.99
CA GLY A 197 -41.11 -1.36 -25.28
C GLY A 197 -40.09 -2.04 -26.20
N GLY A 198 -40.25 -3.34 -26.43
CA GLY A 198 -39.39 -4.13 -27.31
C GLY A 198 -39.63 -3.87 -28.80
N GLY A 199 -38.68 -4.33 -29.63
CA GLY A 199 -38.83 -4.36 -31.08
C GLY A 199 -37.53 -4.68 -31.82
N ASN A 200 -37.45 -5.89 -32.37
CA ASN A 200 -36.44 -6.34 -33.33
C ASN A 200 -36.41 -5.46 -34.60
N ALA A 201 -35.22 -5.25 -35.18
CA ALA A 201 -35.06 -5.10 -36.62
C ALA A 201 -33.63 -5.48 -37.06
N ALA A 202 -33.56 -6.19 -38.18
CA ALA A 202 -32.41 -6.91 -38.71
C ALA A 202 -31.73 -6.19 -39.89
N MET A 203 -30.47 -6.58 -40.12
CA MET A 203 -29.80 -6.87 -41.41
C MET A 203 -29.81 -5.85 -42.57
N LEU A 204 -28.60 -5.53 -43.05
CA LEU A 204 -28.10 -5.41 -44.45
C LEU A 204 -26.66 -4.82 -44.35
N GLY A 205 -25.56 -5.31 -44.93
CA GLY A 205 -25.29 -6.37 -45.88
C GLY A 205 -24.21 -5.91 -46.89
N GLY A 206 -23.01 -6.50 -46.86
CA GLY A 206 -21.98 -6.52 -47.94
C GLY A 206 -20.73 -5.63 -47.72
N GLY A 207 -19.47 -6.05 -47.94
CA GLY A 207 -18.88 -7.34 -48.35
C GLY A 207 -17.43 -7.15 -48.87
N GLY A 208 -16.48 -8.00 -48.41
CA GLY A 208 -15.13 -8.29 -48.99
C GLY A 208 -13.94 -7.51 -48.40
N ILE A 209 -12.75 -8.06 -48.06
CA ILE A 209 -12.04 -9.37 -48.13
C ILE A 209 -10.93 -9.34 -47.01
N PRO A 210 -10.45 -10.48 -46.47
CA PRO A 210 -9.74 -10.54 -45.19
C PRO A 210 -8.21 -10.44 -45.31
N VAL A 211 -7.56 -9.77 -44.36
CA VAL A 211 -6.10 -9.85 -44.13
C VAL A 211 -5.82 -10.02 -42.64
N ALA A 212 -5.18 -11.16 -42.34
CA ALA A 212 -4.45 -11.58 -41.14
C ALA A 212 -4.66 -10.81 -39.81
N THR A 213 -5.32 -11.49 -38.88
CA THR A 213 -5.39 -11.21 -37.43
C THR A 213 -4.02 -11.31 -36.75
N ALA A 214 -3.50 -10.19 -36.25
CA ALA A 214 -2.52 -10.13 -35.18
C ALA A 214 -3.27 -10.16 -33.83
N MET A 215 -2.89 -11.10 -32.96
CA MET A 215 -3.45 -11.26 -31.62
C MET A 215 -3.00 -10.09 -30.73
N HIS A 216 -3.89 -9.13 -30.50
CA HIS A 216 -3.81 -8.22 -29.36
C HIS A 216 -4.81 -8.67 -28.31
N THR A 217 -4.26 -9.05 -27.16
CA THR A 217 -4.95 -9.30 -25.89
C THR A 217 -5.65 -8.03 -25.41
N PRO A 218 -6.98 -8.01 -25.22
CA PRO A 218 -7.65 -6.91 -24.55
C PRO A 218 -7.66 -7.16 -23.04
N THR A 219 -6.93 -6.32 -22.30
CA THR A 219 -7.07 -6.21 -20.85
C THR A 219 -8.41 -5.55 -20.54
N ILE A 220 -9.43 -6.36 -20.24
CA ILE A 220 -10.70 -5.88 -19.70
C ILE A 220 -10.50 -5.58 -18.22
N GLY A 221 -10.42 -4.29 -17.88
CA GLY A 221 -10.59 -3.81 -16.52
C GLY A 221 -12.04 -3.98 -16.10
N SER A 222 -12.36 -5.10 -15.45
CA SER A 222 -13.62 -5.24 -14.72
C SER A 222 -13.55 -4.40 -13.45
N ALA A 223 -14.27 -3.27 -13.48
CA ALA A 223 -14.70 -2.55 -12.30
C ALA A 223 -15.69 -3.41 -11.51
N VAL A 224 -15.29 -3.87 -10.33
CA VAL A 224 -16.21 -4.29 -9.27
C VAL A 224 -15.74 -3.63 -7.97
N ASN A 225 -16.70 -2.99 -7.31
CA ASN A 225 -16.58 -2.15 -6.13
C ASN A 225 -15.73 -2.77 -5.01
N GLY A 226 -14.73 -2.01 -4.57
CA GLY A 226 -13.92 -2.32 -3.39
C GLY A 226 -13.00 -1.16 -3.03
N GLY A 227 -13.57 -0.05 -2.54
CA GLY A 227 -12.97 0.82 -1.52
C GLY A 227 -11.52 1.33 -1.67
N ASN A 228 -10.95 1.50 -2.86
CA ASN A 228 -9.66 2.16 -3.04
C ASN A 228 -9.82 3.41 -3.94
N GLY A 229 -10.44 4.44 -3.37
CA GLY A 229 -10.44 5.77 -3.94
C GLY A 229 -9.03 6.38 -3.86
N TYR A 230 -8.58 6.99 -4.95
CA TYR A 230 -7.32 7.70 -5.08
C TYR A 230 -7.07 8.72 -3.94
N VAL A 231 -6.19 8.34 -3.00
CA VAL A 231 -5.74 9.09 -1.81
C VAL A 231 -4.99 10.41 -2.14
N GLY A 232 -4.73 10.69 -3.42
CA GLY A 232 -4.01 11.90 -3.85
C GLY A 232 -4.81 13.21 -3.77
N ASN A 233 -6.16 13.15 -3.75
CA ASN A 233 -7.01 14.33 -3.77
C ASN A 233 -7.26 14.92 -2.37
N ASP A 234 -7.20 14.09 -1.33
CA ASP A 234 -7.58 14.50 0.03
C ASP A 234 -6.57 15.47 0.65
N LEU A 235 -5.26 15.22 0.49
CA LEU A 235 -4.21 16.13 0.99
C LEU A 235 -4.23 17.51 0.31
N TYR A 236 -4.62 17.58 -0.97
CA TYR A 236 -4.72 18.86 -1.68
C TYR A 236 -5.91 19.69 -1.20
N ALA A 237 -7.08 19.05 -1.04
CA ALA A 237 -8.25 19.69 -0.44
C ALA A 237 -7.98 20.13 1.01
N LEU A 238 -7.21 19.33 1.76
CA LEU A 238 -6.80 19.61 3.13
C LEU A 238 -5.97 20.89 3.25
N HIS A 239 -5.11 21.17 2.27
CA HIS A 239 -4.30 22.39 2.29
C HIS A 239 -5.16 23.65 2.33
N GLY A 240 -6.21 23.71 1.50
CA GLY A 240 -7.16 24.84 1.49
C GLY A 240 -7.92 24.99 2.82
N LEU A 241 -8.32 23.88 3.43
CA LEU A 241 -8.97 23.88 4.74
C LEU A 241 -8.04 24.36 5.86
N ILE A 242 -6.79 23.91 5.86
CA ILE A 242 -5.75 24.36 6.81
C ILE A 242 -5.52 25.86 6.65
N THR A 243 -5.35 26.37 5.42
CA THR A 243 -5.17 27.80 5.18
C THR A 243 -6.36 28.62 5.71
N LYS A 244 -7.59 28.19 5.42
CA LYS A 244 -8.79 28.86 5.90
C LYS A 244 -8.86 28.87 7.43
N LEU A 245 -8.62 27.72 8.08
CA LEU A 245 -8.59 27.63 9.53
C LEU A 245 -7.57 28.59 10.15
N ASN A 246 -6.40 28.74 9.53
CA ASN A 246 -5.39 29.69 10.00
C ASN A 246 -5.89 31.14 9.98
N MET A 247 -6.61 31.51 8.93
CA MET A 247 -7.21 32.85 8.79
C MET A 247 -8.29 33.07 9.85
N ASP A 248 -9.15 32.08 10.07
CA ASP A 248 -10.21 32.14 11.09
C ASP A 248 -9.61 32.29 12.51
N ILE A 249 -8.53 31.55 12.83
CA ILE A 249 -7.80 31.69 14.10
C ILE A 249 -7.25 33.10 14.28
N GLY A 250 -6.65 33.68 13.23
CA GLY A 250 -6.11 35.04 13.26
C GLY A 250 -7.18 36.13 13.38
N ALA A 251 -8.33 35.94 12.71
CA ALA A 251 -9.46 36.85 12.80
C ALA A 251 -10.03 36.90 14.22
N VAL A 252 -10.28 35.74 14.82
CA VAL A 252 -10.79 35.64 16.20
C VAL A 252 -9.79 36.21 17.21
N PHE A 253 -8.49 35.97 17.03
CA PHE A 253 -7.46 36.59 17.89
C PHE A 253 -7.52 38.12 17.86
N THR A 254 -7.73 38.70 16.67
CA THR A 254 -7.86 40.16 16.51
C THR A 254 -9.10 40.69 17.22
N GLU A 255 -10.25 40.03 17.01
CA GLU A 255 -11.51 40.39 17.67
C GLU A 255 -11.40 40.28 19.20
N MET A 256 -10.76 39.23 19.70
CA MET A 256 -10.51 39.03 21.12
C MET A 256 -9.63 40.10 21.74
N THR A 257 -8.60 40.54 21.02
CA THR A 257 -7.71 41.62 21.46
C THR A 257 -8.48 42.93 21.57
N GLN A 258 -9.34 43.23 20.59
CA GLN A 258 -10.22 44.39 20.64
C GLN A 258 -11.24 44.29 21.78
N PHE A 259 -11.85 43.12 21.97
CA PHE A 259 -12.77 42.86 23.07
C PHE A 259 -12.10 43.08 24.44
N ARG A 260 -10.86 42.61 24.62
CA ARG A 260 -10.08 42.86 25.84
C ARG A 260 -9.88 44.35 26.11
N SER A 261 -9.51 45.14 25.10
CA SER A 261 -9.34 46.58 25.24
C SER A 261 -10.66 47.29 25.61
N ASN A 262 -11.77 46.88 24.98
CA ASN A 262 -13.10 47.40 25.30
C ASN A 262 -13.52 47.03 26.73
N TYR A 263 -13.22 45.81 27.18
CA TYR A 263 -13.48 45.37 28.54
C TYR A 263 -12.65 46.15 29.58
N GLU A 264 -11.35 46.34 29.34
CA GLU A 264 -10.48 47.14 30.22
C GLU A 264 -10.99 48.59 30.33
N THR A 265 -11.43 49.17 29.20
CA THR A 265 -12.04 50.50 29.16
C THR A 265 -13.32 50.55 30.00
N PHE A 266 -14.24 49.61 29.78
CA PHE A 266 -15.47 49.48 30.57
C PHE A 266 -15.19 49.30 32.06
N HIS A 267 -14.24 48.44 32.41
CA HIS A 267 -13.87 48.17 33.80
C HIS A 267 -13.34 49.43 34.51
N ASN A 268 -12.51 50.21 33.82
CA ASN A 268 -12.01 51.49 34.34
C ASN A 268 -13.14 52.52 34.50
N CYS A 269 -14.06 52.61 33.53
CA CYS A 269 -15.24 53.47 33.63
C CYS A 269 -16.15 53.07 34.80
N PHE A 270 -16.41 51.76 34.96
CA PHE A 270 -17.21 51.21 36.05
C PHE A 270 -16.61 51.50 37.43
N ASN A 271 -15.30 51.31 37.59
CA ASN A 271 -14.59 51.63 38.84
C ASN A 271 -14.65 53.13 39.16
N THR A 272 -14.45 53.99 38.16
CA THR A 272 -14.54 55.45 38.33
C THR A 272 -15.96 55.87 38.70
N TYR A 273 -16.97 55.28 38.06
CA TYR A 273 -18.37 55.52 38.39
C TYR A 273 -18.70 55.13 39.83
N ASN A 274 -18.31 53.93 40.28
CA ASN A 274 -18.54 53.46 41.65
C ASN A 274 -17.90 54.36 42.72
N GLN A 275 -16.72 54.93 42.44
CA GLN A 275 -16.08 55.88 43.36
C GLN A 275 -16.82 57.22 43.45
N ARG A 276 -17.42 57.68 42.34
CA ARG A 276 -18.15 58.96 42.29
C ARG A 276 -19.62 58.85 42.69
N LYS A 277 -20.22 57.66 42.58
CA LYS A 277 -21.63 57.37 42.85
C LYS A 277 -22.18 57.97 44.16
N PRO A 278 -21.43 57.99 45.30
CA PRO A 278 -21.92 58.59 46.56
C PRO A 278 -22.13 60.11 46.50
N HIS A 279 -21.56 60.79 45.51
CA HIS A 279 -21.55 62.25 45.39
C HIS A 279 -22.36 62.76 44.17
N MET A 280 -23.12 61.89 43.50
CA MET A 280 -23.87 62.21 42.28
C MET A 280 -25.36 62.44 42.55
N SER A 281 -26.03 63.24 41.71
CA SER A 281 -27.47 63.43 41.79
C SER A 281 -28.25 62.20 41.31
N PRO A 282 -29.51 62.01 41.75
CA PRO A 282 -30.33 60.87 41.31
C PRO A 282 -30.51 60.74 39.79
N GLN A 283 -30.60 61.88 39.08
CA GLN A 283 -30.71 61.89 37.61
C GLN A 283 -29.41 61.46 36.91
N GLU A 284 -28.25 61.87 37.44
CA GLU A 284 -26.94 61.46 36.92
C GLU A 284 -26.67 59.97 37.16
N ILE A 285 -27.09 59.43 38.32
CA ILE A 285 -27.00 58.00 38.63
C ILE A 285 -27.82 57.18 37.63
N GLN A 286 -29.08 57.57 37.38
CA GLN A 286 -29.96 56.85 36.45
C GLN A 286 -29.41 56.83 35.01
N THR A 287 -28.82 57.94 34.56
CA THR A 287 -28.24 58.04 33.22
C THR A 287 -26.98 57.18 33.06
N ASN A 288 -26.08 57.21 34.05
CA ASN A 288 -24.85 56.40 34.02
C ASN A 288 -25.13 54.89 34.19
N ASP A 289 -26.09 54.51 35.03
CA ASP A 289 -26.50 53.10 35.19
C ASP A 289 -27.03 52.55 33.86
N LEU A 290 -27.88 53.30 33.14
CA LEU A 290 -28.37 52.90 31.80
C LEU A 290 -27.23 52.75 30.78
N GLN A 291 -26.28 53.68 30.77
CA GLN A 291 -25.13 53.65 29.85
C GLN A 291 -24.20 52.46 30.13
N LEU A 292 -23.89 52.19 31.40
CA LEU A 292 -23.08 51.04 31.81
C LEU A 292 -23.80 49.71 31.55
N GLN A 293 -25.12 49.67 31.72
CA GLN A 293 -25.92 48.49 31.40
C GLN A 293 -25.90 48.18 29.89
N ASP A 294 -25.99 49.20 29.03
CA ASP A 294 -25.88 49.02 27.58
C ASP A 294 -24.48 48.55 27.16
N GLN A 295 -23.42 49.16 27.72
CA GLN A 295 -22.04 48.72 27.48
C GLN A 295 -21.79 47.28 27.94
N CYS A 296 -22.32 46.88 29.10
CA CYS A 296 -22.23 45.52 29.60
C CYS A 296 -22.94 44.52 28.68
N ARG A 297 -24.14 44.87 28.19
CA ARG A 297 -24.89 44.06 27.22
C ARG A 297 -24.14 43.89 25.90
N MET A 298 -23.51 44.95 25.40
CA MET A 298 -22.68 44.90 24.20
C MET A 298 -21.48 43.97 24.39
N LEU A 299 -20.76 44.09 25.51
CA LEU A 299 -19.65 43.20 25.85
C LEU A 299 -20.08 41.74 25.98
N ALA A 300 -21.21 41.46 26.64
CA ALA A 300 -21.75 40.11 26.75
C ALA A 300 -22.06 39.51 25.37
N THR A 301 -22.67 40.31 24.47
CA THR A 301 -22.99 39.87 23.10
C THR A 301 -21.72 39.59 22.28
N THR A 302 -20.72 40.47 22.33
CA THR A 302 -19.43 40.24 21.66
C THR A 302 -18.74 38.99 22.21
N ARG A 303 -18.73 38.78 23.53
CA ARG A 303 -18.16 37.58 24.15
C ARG A 303 -18.84 36.31 23.63
N SER A 304 -20.16 36.27 23.58
CA SER A 304 -20.90 35.11 23.06
C SER A 304 -20.57 34.83 21.59
N SER A 305 -20.42 35.87 20.76
CA SER A 305 -19.98 35.73 19.36
C SER A 305 -18.61 35.07 19.27
N ILE A 306 -17.63 35.60 20.00
CA ILE A 306 -16.26 35.06 20.05
C ILE A 306 -16.25 33.59 20.50
N LEU A 307 -17.01 33.23 21.53
CA LEU A 307 -17.08 31.85 22.01
C LEU A 307 -17.68 30.90 20.96
N SER A 308 -18.71 31.34 20.23
CA SER A 308 -19.28 30.59 19.13
C SER A 308 -18.27 30.39 17.98
N ASP A 309 -17.47 31.41 17.65
CA ASP A 309 -16.45 31.29 16.63
C ASP A 309 -15.28 30.39 17.07
N LEU A 310 -14.88 30.46 18.33
CA LEU A 310 -13.89 29.54 18.90
C LEU A 310 -14.37 28.10 18.85
N ASP A 311 -15.64 27.80 19.19
CA ASP A 311 -16.18 26.44 19.07
C ASP A 311 -16.17 25.95 17.62
N ARG A 312 -16.57 26.81 16.67
CA ARG A 312 -16.51 26.50 15.22
C ARG A 312 -15.08 26.20 14.76
N ILE A 313 -14.10 26.97 15.23
CA ILE A 313 -12.67 26.76 14.95
C ILE A 313 -12.21 25.41 15.51
N ILE A 314 -12.56 25.08 16.75
CA ILE A 314 -12.21 23.79 17.39
C ILE A 314 -12.80 22.62 16.60
N ASN A 315 -14.08 22.69 16.22
CA ASN A 315 -14.74 21.65 15.42
C ASN A 315 -14.08 21.46 14.05
N THR A 316 -13.72 22.57 13.40
CA THR A 316 -13.01 22.55 12.12
C THR A 316 -11.63 21.93 12.26
N TYR A 317 -10.88 22.32 13.30
CA TYR A 317 -9.58 21.73 13.62
C TYR A 317 -9.68 20.21 13.84
N THR A 318 -10.63 19.74 14.64
CA THR A 318 -10.82 18.30 14.91
C THR A 318 -11.15 17.52 13.64
N THR A 319 -11.93 18.11 12.72
CA THR A 319 -12.24 17.50 11.43
C THR A 319 -10.96 17.33 10.59
N ILE A 320 -10.17 18.39 10.44
CA ILE A 320 -8.91 18.36 9.68
C ILE A 320 -7.92 17.39 10.33
N GLN A 321 -7.79 17.40 11.66
CA GLN A 321 -6.97 16.47 12.42
C GLN A 321 -7.36 15.01 12.13
N THR A 322 -8.66 14.70 12.11
CA THR A 322 -9.14 13.34 11.85
C THR A 322 -8.75 12.88 10.45
N THR A 323 -8.84 13.76 9.45
CA THR A 323 -8.39 13.48 8.09
C THR A 323 -6.88 13.23 8.04
N VAL A 324 -6.05 14.10 8.64
CA VAL A 324 -4.58 13.92 8.67
C VAL A 324 -4.19 12.61 9.36
N ILE A 325 -4.81 12.26 10.48
CA ILE A 325 -4.53 11.01 11.19
C ILE A 325 -4.96 9.79 10.36
N THR A 326 -6.06 9.90 9.62
CA THR A 326 -6.51 8.84 8.70
C THR A 326 -5.52 8.63 7.57
N GLU A 327 -5.00 9.70 6.99
CA GLU A 327 -3.95 9.65 5.97
C GLU A 327 -2.65 9.02 6.50
N LEU A 328 -2.27 9.33 7.74
CA LEU A 328 -1.11 8.68 8.37
C LEU A 328 -1.34 7.17 8.55
N LYS A 329 -2.55 6.75 8.94
CA LYS A 329 -2.90 5.32 9.05
C LYS A 329 -2.90 4.64 7.68
N ASN A 330 -3.39 5.31 6.63
CA ASN A 330 -3.31 4.82 5.25
C ASN A 330 -1.85 4.63 4.82
N TRP A 331 -0.96 5.57 5.14
CA TRP A 331 0.47 5.44 4.90
C TRP A 331 1.06 4.22 5.62
N GLN A 332 0.73 3.99 6.89
CA GLN A 332 1.17 2.81 7.64
C GLN A 332 0.64 1.50 7.02
N ARG A 333 -0.61 1.50 6.54
CA ARG A 333 -1.20 0.35 5.83
C ARG A 333 -0.46 0.05 4.54
N ASN A 334 -0.12 1.08 3.77
CA ASN A 334 0.66 0.96 2.54
C ASN A 334 2.09 0.47 2.83
N GLN A 335 2.69 0.88 3.95
CA GLN A 335 3.98 0.36 4.41
C GLN A 335 3.91 -1.15 4.70
N ALA A 336 2.81 -1.65 5.27
CA ALA A 336 2.59 -3.09 5.46
C ALA A 336 2.44 -3.85 4.13
N LEU A 337 1.65 -3.31 3.18
CA LEU A 337 1.52 -3.89 1.84
C LEU A 337 2.86 -3.92 1.10
N ALA A 338 3.69 -2.88 1.26
CA ALA A 338 5.03 -2.80 0.72
C ALA A 338 5.96 -3.90 1.28
N GLY A 339 5.72 -4.38 2.51
CA GLY A 339 6.38 -5.57 3.06
C GLY A 339 6.08 -6.87 2.28
N ASN A 340 4.99 -6.90 1.51
CA ASN A 340 4.67 -7.95 0.53
C ASN A 340 5.12 -7.61 -0.89
N GLY A 341 5.74 -6.45 -1.10
CA GLY A 341 6.23 -6.00 -2.39
C GLY A 341 5.25 -5.14 -3.20
N ALA A 342 4.17 -4.65 -2.58
CA ALA A 342 3.31 -3.67 -3.24
C ALA A 342 4.08 -2.37 -3.52
N PRO A 343 3.76 -1.65 -4.61
CA PRO A 343 4.29 -0.32 -4.83
C PRO A 343 4.03 0.59 -3.63
N PHE A 344 5.08 1.27 -3.16
CA PHE A 344 5.00 2.14 -2.00
C PHE A 344 5.24 3.59 -2.41
N ARG A 345 4.19 4.40 -2.35
CA ARG A 345 4.32 5.85 -2.48
C ARG A 345 4.61 6.43 -1.11
N ASP A 346 5.84 6.88 -0.92
CA ASP A 346 6.22 7.55 0.32
C ASP A 346 5.91 9.05 0.22
N ASN A 347 4.76 9.46 0.77
CA ASN A 347 4.33 10.86 0.90
C ASN A 347 4.39 11.35 2.36
N LEU A 348 5.23 10.73 3.19
CA LEU A 348 5.29 11.03 4.62
C LEU A 348 5.64 12.49 4.91
N ASP A 349 6.47 13.12 4.07
CA ASP A 349 6.85 14.52 4.22
C ASP A 349 5.66 15.48 4.03
N ASP A 350 4.73 15.15 3.12
CA ASP A 350 3.50 15.93 2.92
C ASP A 350 2.58 15.84 4.15
N ILE A 351 2.45 14.63 4.71
CA ILE A 351 1.69 14.37 5.93
C ILE A 351 2.36 15.10 7.12
N GLN A 352 3.69 15.02 7.24
CA GLN A 352 4.45 15.74 8.27
C GLN A 352 4.17 17.24 8.21
N ARG A 353 4.21 17.84 7.03
CA ARG A 353 3.93 19.27 6.87
C ARG A 353 2.54 19.65 7.38
N CYS A 354 1.54 18.81 7.16
CA CYS A 354 0.19 19.02 7.69
C CYS A 354 0.16 18.91 9.22
N ILE A 355 0.83 17.91 9.80
CA ILE A 355 0.93 17.71 11.25
C ILE A 355 1.63 18.91 11.91
N GLU A 356 2.75 19.37 11.35
CA GLU A 356 3.49 20.54 11.83
C GLU A 356 2.62 21.80 11.91
N LEU A 357 1.82 22.08 10.86
CA LEU A 357 0.90 23.21 10.84
C LEU A 357 -0.21 23.05 11.88
N LEU A 358 -0.75 21.84 12.05
CA LEU A 358 -1.78 21.58 13.06
C LEU A 358 -1.24 21.72 14.49
N VAL A 359 0.00 21.30 14.77
CA VAL A 359 0.64 21.48 16.08
C VAL A 359 0.74 22.97 16.42
N GLU A 360 1.10 23.82 15.45
CA GLU A 360 1.15 25.27 15.65
C GLU A 360 -0.26 25.85 15.89
N MET A 361 -1.23 25.45 15.06
CA MET A 361 -2.61 25.92 15.16
C MET A 361 -3.27 25.58 16.49
N VAL A 362 -3.11 24.34 16.97
CA VAL A 362 -3.71 23.94 18.24
C VAL A 362 -3.10 24.69 19.42
N GLY A 363 -1.81 25.04 19.34
CA GLY A 363 -1.16 25.94 20.30
C GLY A 363 -1.82 27.33 20.32
N ARG A 364 -2.00 27.95 19.15
CA ARG A 364 -2.68 29.25 19.03
C ARG A 364 -4.14 29.21 19.48
N ILE A 365 -4.87 28.14 19.16
CA ILE A 365 -6.25 27.96 19.64
C ILE A 365 -6.26 27.88 21.17
N LEU A 366 -5.32 27.12 21.77
CA LEU A 366 -5.22 27.00 23.22
C LEU A 366 -4.90 28.35 23.89
N GLU A 367 -3.99 29.15 23.31
CA GLU A 367 -3.70 30.51 23.76
C GLU A 367 -4.95 31.41 23.71
N ASN A 368 -5.70 31.37 22.61
CA ASN A 368 -6.95 32.12 22.48
C ASN A 368 -7.95 31.72 23.56
N VAL A 369 -8.25 30.43 23.72
CA VAL A 369 -9.23 29.98 24.73
C VAL A 369 -8.78 30.36 26.15
N ASN A 370 -7.48 30.26 26.47
CA ASN A 370 -6.94 30.70 27.76
C ASN A 370 -7.08 32.22 27.98
N MET A 371 -6.88 33.04 26.94
CA MET A 371 -7.07 34.48 27.04
C MET A 371 -8.53 34.85 27.34
N MET A 372 -9.52 34.16 26.72
CA MET A 372 -10.94 34.35 27.07
C MET A 372 -11.25 33.93 28.51
N ASN A 373 -10.57 32.91 29.03
CA ASN A 373 -10.77 32.43 30.41
C ASN A 373 -10.33 33.46 31.47
N MET A 374 -9.34 34.31 31.16
CA MET A 374 -8.89 35.36 32.09
C MET A 374 -9.90 36.51 32.23
N ILE A 375 -10.74 36.74 31.24
CA ILE A 375 -11.76 37.79 31.25
C ILE A 375 -13.07 37.17 31.76
N ARG A 376 -13.35 37.29 33.06
CA ARG A 376 -14.56 36.75 33.68
C ARG A 376 -15.68 37.80 33.70
N LEU A 377 -16.67 37.61 32.83
CA LEU A 377 -17.92 38.38 32.86
C LEU A 377 -19.03 37.63 33.62
N ASP A 378 -19.05 36.29 33.55
CA ASP A 378 -20.03 35.41 34.21
C ASP A 378 -19.34 34.14 34.78
N ASN A 379 -20.03 33.41 35.67
CA ASN A 379 -19.56 32.15 36.29
C ASN A 379 -19.74 30.90 35.39
N ASN A 380 -19.82 31.02 34.07
CA ASN A 380 -20.10 29.88 33.19
C ASN A 380 -18.88 28.95 32.99
N ASP A 381 -19.13 27.63 33.11
CA ASP A 381 -18.15 26.54 33.00
C ASP A 381 -17.76 26.16 31.55
N ASP A 382 -18.41 26.72 30.53
CA ASP A 382 -18.27 26.32 29.11
C ASP A 382 -16.83 26.45 28.56
N ILE A 383 -16.07 27.44 29.02
CA ILE A 383 -14.66 27.65 28.58
C ILE A 383 -13.76 26.53 29.10
N GLY A 384 -14.05 25.99 30.28
CA GLY A 384 -13.29 24.87 30.84
C GLY A 384 -13.38 23.63 29.94
N GLU A 385 -14.56 23.34 29.40
CA GLU A 385 -14.77 22.26 28.45
C GLU A 385 -14.00 22.48 27.14
N MET A 386 -14.01 23.71 26.60
CA MET A 386 -13.26 24.07 25.39
C MET A 386 -11.75 23.86 25.59
N ILE A 387 -11.19 24.28 26.73
CA ILE A 387 -9.77 24.07 27.05
C ILE A 387 -9.45 22.56 27.05
N ASN A 388 -10.31 21.76 27.68
CA ASN A 388 -10.13 20.31 27.74
C ASN A 388 -10.17 19.67 26.34
N ARG A 389 -11.12 20.08 25.49
CA ARG A 389 -11.22 19.60 24.09
C ARG A 389 -9.96 19.95 23.28
N VAL A 390 -9.46 21.18 23.38
CA VAL A 390 -8.24 21.61 22.68
C VAL A 390 -7.00 20.84 23.17
N ARG A 391 -6.86 20.64 24.48
CA ARG A 391 -5.77 19.84 25.07
C ARG A 391 -5.80 18.39 24.63
N GLN A 392 -6.99 17.77 24.62
CA GLN A 392 -7.17 16.41 24.10
C GLN A 392 -6.79 16.32 22.62
N ALA A 393 -7.19 17.31 21.82
CA ALA A 393 -6.85 17.38 20.41
C ALA A 393 -5.32 17.53 20.21
N GLN A 394 -4.64 18.38 20.98
CA GLN A 394 -3.18 18.49 20.96
C GLN A 394 -2.51 17.16 21.35
N GLN A 395 -2.94 16.54 22.45
CA GLN A 395 -2.40 15.28 22.91
C GLN A 395 -2.56 14.17 21.87
N LEU A 396 -3.75 14.03 21.27
CA LEU A 396 -4.01 13.04 20.24
C LEU A 396 -3.09 13.21 19.02
N LEU A 397 -2.88 14.44 18.55
CA LEU A 397 -1.99 14.71 17.41
C LEU A 397 -0.54 14.33 17.71
N VAL A 398 -0.05 14.75 18.88
CA VAL A 398 1.33 14.54 19.31
C VAL A 398 1.63 13.07 19.52
N LEU A 399 0.69 12.31 20.10
CA LEU A 399 0.87 10.87 20.32
C LEU A 399 0.72 10.06 19.03
N SER A 400 -0.20 10.42 18.14
CA SER A 400 -0.44 9.68 16.89
C SER A 400 0.66 9.86 15.85
N SER A 401 1.51 10.88 15.99
CA SER A 401 2.54 11.27 15.02
C SER A 401 3.92 10.63 15.27
N PHE A 402 4.05 9.76 16.27
CA PHE A 402 5.27 8.98 16.50
C PHE A 402 5.13 7.60 15.86
N ILE A 403 5.92 7.33 14.83
CA ILE A 403 5.73 6.18 13.93
C ILE A 403 7.04 5.45 13.65
N VAL A 404 6.93 4.18 13.27
CA VAL A 404 8.06 3.39 12.73
C VAL A 404 8.19 3.70 11.23
N GLU A 405 9.16 4.52 10.88
CA GLU A 405 9.44 4.89 9.48
C GLU A 405 10.18 3.77 8.75
N LYS A 406 11.19 3.18 9.42
CA LYS A 406 11.95 2.05 8.90
C LYS A 406 11.66 0.81 9.74
N GLN A 407 10.88 -0.10 9.18
CA GLN A 407 10.51 -1.35 9.82
C GLN A 407 11.74 -2.27 10.04
N PRO A 408 11.79 -3.05 11.14
CA PRO A 408 12.74 -4.15 11.26
C PRO A 408 12.43 -5.23 10.22
N PRO A 409 13.37 -6.17 9.96
CA PRO A 409 13.05 -7.37 9.19
C PRO A 409 11.86 -8.09 9.83
N GLN A 410 10.81 -8.41 9.07
CA GLN A 410 9.63 -9.08 9.62
C GLN A 410 9.87 -10.58 9.87
N VAL A 411 10.91 -11.16 9.27
CA VAL A 411 11.44 -12.47 9.65
C VAL A 411 12.83 -12.26 10.24
N MET A 412 12.94 -12.37 11.56
CA MET A 412 14.15 -12.03 12.30
C MET A 412 14.87 -13.29 12.76
N LYS A 413 16.13 -13.45 12.35
CA LYS A 413 16.99 -14.50 12.90
C LYS A 413 17.67 -14.05 14.20
N THR A 414 17.59 -14.85 15.25
CA THR A 414 18.34 -14.60 16.50
C THR A 414 19.84 -14.46 16.23
N ASN A 415 20.53 -13.66 17.04
CA ASN A 415 21.96 -13.38 16.90
C ASN A 415 22.36 -12.75 15.54
N THR A 416 21.41 -12.18 14.81
CA THR A 416 21.68 -11.41 13.59
C THR A 416 21.46 -9.92 13.86
N ARG A 417 22.34 -9.07 13.33
CA ARG A 417 22.16 -7.61 13.44
C ARG A 417 21.02 -7.16 12.53
N PHE A 418 20.23 -6.21 13.00
CA PHE A 418 19.16 -5.60 12.24
C PHE A 418 19.06 -4.11 12.54
N ALA A 419 18.33 -3.41 11.66
CA ALA A 419 18.10 -1.98 11.77
C ALA A 419 16.61 -1.67 11.79
N ALA A 420 16.26 -0.57 12.46
CA ALA A 420 14.93 0.04 12.44
C ALA A 420 15.07 1.56 12.64
N GLY A 421 13.99 2.30 12.43
CA GLY A 421 13.99 3.76 12.62
C GLY A 421 12.59 4.26 12.95
N VAL A 422 12.54 5.19 13.90
CA VAL A 422 11.32 5.89 14.28
C VAL A 422 11.43 7.36 13.91
N ARG A 423 10.29 7.96 13.56
CA ARG A 423 10.16 9.38 13.23
C ARG A 423 9.02 9.98 14.03
N TRP A 424 9.20 11.21 14.48
CA TRP A 424 8.16 11.99 15.14
C TRP A 424 7.77 13.17 14.27
N LEU A 425 6.58 13.13 13.69
CA LEU A 425 6.14 14.05 12.63
C LEU A 425 5.70 15.43 13.14
N ILE A 426 6.02 15.78 14.38
CA ILE A 426 5.66 17.07 15.00
C ILE A 426 6.62 18.20 14.64
N GLY A 427 7.77 17.89 14.02
CA GLY A 427 8.82 18.86 13.71
C GLY A 427 9.43 19.55 14.95
N PRO A 428 10.09 20.71 14.79
CA PRO A 428 10.69 21.48 15.89
C PRO A 428 9.70 22.23 16.81
N GLN A 429 8.39 22.17 16.52
CA GLN A 429 7.36 23.10 17.01
C GLN A 429 7.20 23.08 18.54
N LEU A 430 7.46 21.93 19.17
CA LEU A 430 7.40 21.78 20.63
C LEU A 430 8.74 21.99 21.34
N GLY A 431 9.80 22.38 20.61
CA GLY A 431 11.14 22.58 21.19
C GLY A 431 11.81 21.32 21.73
N ILE A 432 11.24 20.14 21.49
CA ILE A 432 11.73 18.86 22.03
C ILE A 432 13.13 18.52 21.52
N SER A 433 13.48 18.97 20.32
CA SER A 433 14.81 18.75 19.72
C SER A 433 15.96 19.42 20.48
N VAL A 434 15.68 20.34 21.40
CA VAL A 434 16.73 21.00 22.22
C VAL A 434 17.32 20.01 23.22
N ASN A 435 16.47 19.16 23.81
CA ASN A 435 16.86 18.12 24.75
C ASN A 435 16.52 16.75 24.17
N SER A 436 17.13 16.44 23.02
CA SER A 436 16.95 15.22 22.23
C SER A 436 16.70 13.98 23.11
N PRO A 437 15.47 13.45 23.13
CA PRO A 437 15.14 12.30 23.96
C PRO A 437 15.78 11.02 23.46
N THR A 438 16.08 10.12 24.39
CA THR A 438 16.47 8.76 24.08
C THR A 438 15.24 7.87 23.95
N VAL A 439 15.16 7.14 22.85
CA VAL A 439 14.15 6.12 22.56
C VAL A 439 14.70 4.76 22.94
N GLU A 440 13.92 4.01 23.70
CA GLU A 440 14.19 2.61 24.02
C GLU A 440 13.34 1.70 23.13
N CYS A 441 13.95 0.62 22.64
CA CYS A 441 13.30 -0.44 21.90
C CYS A 441 13.26 -1.72 22.75
N ILE A 442 12.10 -2.35 22.84
CA ILE A 442 11.95 -3.68 23.45
C ILE A 442 11.11 -4.57 22.53
N ILE A 443 11.09 -5.88 22.80
CA ILE A 443 10.25 -6.83 22.06
C ILE A 443 9.07 -7.28 22.91
N LEU A 444 7.87 -7.24 22.35
CA LEU A 444 6.62 -7.66 22.97
C LEU A 444 6.07 -8.90 22.26
N SER A 445 5.49 -9.83 23.01
CA SER A 445 4.63 -10.86 22.43
C SER A 445 3.31 -10.26 21.94
N GLU A 446 2.57 -10.98 21.10
CA GLU A 446 1.24 -10.58 20.63
C GLU A 446 0.29 -10.17 21.77
N ALA A 447 0.17 -11.00 22.80
CA ALA A 447 -0.66 -10.68 23.97
C ALA A 447 -0.17 -9.46 24.77
N GLN A 448 1.13 -9.19 24.79
CA GLN A 448 1.67 -7.97 25.40
C GLN A 448 1.36 -6.74 24.55
N ALA A 449 1.53 -6.82 23.22
CA ALA A 449 1.22 -5.74 22.30
C ALA A 449 -0.27 -5.37 22.35
N GLN A 450 -1.16 -6.35 22.38
CA GLN A 450 -2.61 -6.14 22.50
C GLN A 450 -2.98 -5.44 23.82
N ARG A 451 -2.50 -5.94 24.97
CA ARG A 451 -2.71 -5.31 26.28
C ARG A 451 -2.17 -3.88 26.34
N HIS A 452 -1.00 -3.65 25.75
CA HIS A 452 -0.37 -2.34 25.70
C HIS A 452 -1.18 -1.35 24.85
N SER A 453 -1.71 -1.80 23.71
CA SER A 453 -2.55 -0.98 22.83
C SER A 453 -3.90 -0.64 23.47
N ALA A 454 -4.50 -1.57 24.22
CA ALA A 454 -5.79 -1.37 24.88
C ALA A 454 -5.74 -0.28 25.98
N GLN A 455 -4.60 -0.13 26.66
CA GLN A 455 -4.46 0.85 27.74
C GLN A 455 -4.43 2.32 27.25
N ARG A 456 -4.20 2.57 25.95
CA ARG A 456 -4.06 3.88 25.25
C ARG A 456 -3.02 4.88 25.81
N THR A 457 -2.72 4.81 27.10
CA THR A 457 -1.81 5.68 27.85
C THR A 457 -0.92 4.83 28.75
N MET A 458 0.39 5.06 28.70
CA MET A 458 1.33 4.52 29.68
C MET A 458 0.95 5.05 31.06
N SER A 459 0.47 4.19 31.96
CA SER A 459 -0.03 4.62 33.27
C SER A 459 1.01 5.46 34.03
N GLU A 460 0.57 6.56 34.64
CA GLU A 460 1.43 7.39 35.50
C GLU A 460 1.84 6.65 36.78
N SER A 461 1.03 5.69 37.23
CA SER A 461 1.18 4.94 38.48
C SER A 461 2.10 3.71 38.39
N SER A 462 2.42 3.22 37.20
CA SER A 462 3.38 2.13 37.03
C SER A 462 4.79 2.69 36.83
N SER A 463 5.62 2.64 37.88
CA SER A 463 7.08 2.84 37.78
C SER A 463 7.80 1.72 37.02
N SER A 464 7.09 0.66 36.62
CA SER A 464 7.65 -0.47 35.90
C SER A 464 7.67 -0.22 34.39
N ASN A 465 8.86 -0.22 33.80
CA ASN A 465 9.06 -0.30 32.35
C ASN A 465 8.27 -1.49 31.77
N PRO A 466 7.83 -1.41 30.50
CA PRO A 466 7.02 -2.47 29.91
C PRO A 466 7.81 -3.78 29.88
N ALA A 467 7.19 -4.88 30.31
CA ALA A 467 7.88 -6.15 30.41
C ALA A 467 8.25 -6.70 29.02
N SER A 468 9.53 -6.89 28.76
CA SER A 468 10.02 -7.43 27.49
C SER A 468 9.86 -8.95 27.38
N SER A 469 9.46 -9.43 26.21
CA SER A 469 9.47 -10.83 25.79
C SER A 469 10.84 -11.29 25.27
N GLY A 470 11.89 -10.49 25.40
CA GLY A 470 13.22 -10.87 24.93
C GLY A 470 14.32 -9.90 25.32
N GLU A 471 15.53 -10.19 24.90
CA GLU A 471 16.73 -9.39 25.15
C GLU A 471 17.25 -8.86 23.81
N ILE A 472 17.12 -7.55 23.60
CA ILE A 472 17.70 -6.84 22.45
C ILE A 472 18.89 -6.03 22.96
N VAL A 473 20.05 -6.18 22.32
CA VAL A 473 21.23 -5.35 22.58
C VAL A 473 21.27 -4.17 21.61
N ASN A 474 21.93 -3.07 22.01
CA ASN A 474 21.97 -1.80 21.27
C ASN A 474 20.56 -1.22 21.01
N ASN A 475 19.68 -1.36 22.00
CA ASN A 475 18.26 -1.06 21.91
C ASN A 475 17.90 0.40 22.25
N MET A 476 18.89 1.27 22.41
CA MET A 476 18.72 2.70 22.70
C MET A 476 19.15 3.53 21.49
N GLY A 477 18.37 4.55 21.15
CA GLY A 477 18.65 5.49 20.07
C GLY A 477 18.23 6.90 20.43
N THR A 478 19.09 7.88 20.20
CA THR A 478 18.77 9.29 20.46
C THR A 478 18.00 9.89 19.29
N MET A 479 16.95 10.66 19.57
CA MET A 479 16.23 11.42 18.55
C MET A 479 17.08 12.60 18.08
N GLU A 480 17.23 12.73 16.77
CA GLU A 480 18.01 13.79 16.13
C GLU A 480 17.12 14.57 15.16
N TYR A 481 17.18 15.89 15.21
CA TYR A 481 16.50 16.76 14.26
C TYR A 481 17.47 17.23 13.18
N ASN A 482 17.15 16.91 11.93
CA ASN A 482 17.94 17.34 10.78
C ASN A 482 17.32 18.62 10.18
N ASN A 483 18.04 19.74 10.27
CA ASN A 483 17.56 21.05 9.80
C ASN A 483 17.33 21.12 8.28
N GLN A 484 18.06 20.35 7.47
CA GLN A 484 17.94 20.39 6.01
C GLN A 484 16.70 19.63 5.53
N THR A 485 16.44 18.47 6.13
CA THR A 485 15.32 17.59 5.75
C THR A 485 14.07 17.81 6.62
N ARG A 486 14.20 18.55 7.72
CA ARG A 486 13.17 18.76 8.76
C ARG A 486 12.70 17.45 9.41
N VAL A 487 13.50 16.39 9.34
CA VAL A 487 13.18 15.09 9.91
C VAL A 487 13.59 15.05 11.38
N PHE A 488 12.68 14.67 12.27
CA PHE A 488 12.98 14.36 13.67
C PHE A 488 12.89 12.85 13.89
N SER A 489 14.02 12.15 14.04
CA SER A 489 14.06 10.69 14.00
C SER A 489 15.14 10.07 14.89
N ALA A 490 14.97 8.81 15.28
CA ALA A 490 16.02 7.99 15.90
C ALA A 490 16.30 6.77 15.02
N SER A 491 17.57 6.53 14.70
CA SER A 491 18.01 5.43 13.85
C SER A 491 18.74 4.36 14.67
N PHE A 492 18.26 3.13 14.58
CA PHE A 492 18.85 1.96 15.22
C PHE A 492 19.51 1.12 14.14
N ARG A 493 20.84 1.05 14.11
CA ARG A 493 21.58 0.40 13.00
C ARG A 493 22.15 -0.96 13.34
N THR A 494 22.35 -1.24 14.62
CA THR A 494 23.15 -2.37 15.11
C THR A 494 22.43 -3.17 16.20
N MET A 495 21.09 -3.10 16.23
CA MET A 495 20.30 -3.90 17.16
C MET A 495 20.50 -5.39 16.89
N GLN A 496 20.43 -6.21 17.94
CA GLN A 496 20.50 -7.66 17.81
C GLN A 496 19.65 -8.34 18.89
N LEU A 497 18.81 -9.30 18.47
CA LEU A 497 17.99 -10.10 19.37
C LEU A 497 18.82 -11.29 19.88
N LYS A 498 19.15 -11.29 21.17
CA LYS A 498 19.95 -12.33 21.84
C LYS A 498 19.10 -13.49 22.34
N LYS A 499 17.98 -13.18 22.98
CA LYS A 499 17.08 -14.15 23.60
C LYS A 499 15.63 -13.76 23.35
N ILE A 500 14.76 -14.76 23.23
CA ILE A 500 13.33 -14.60 23.12
C ILE A 500 12.64 -15.55 24.10
N LYS A 501 11.71 -15.03 24.88
CA LYS A 501 10.80 -15.76 25.75
C LYS A 501 9.56 -16.10 24.94
N ARG A 502 9.18 -17.37 24.95
CA ARG A 502 8.01 -17.88 24.23
C ARG A 502 7.01 -18.41 25.23
N ALA A 503 5.72 -18.31 24.91
CA ALA A 503 4.69 -18.96 25.72
C ALA A 503 4.84 -20.48 25.62
N GLU A 504 4.51 -21.20 26.70
CA GLU A 504 4.36 -22.66 26.63
C GLU A 504 3.20 -22.99 25.69
N LYS A 505 3.50 -23.73 24.63
CA LYS A 505 2.53 -24.08 23.58
C LYS A 505 1.65 -25.24 24.03
N LYS A 506 0.36 -25.18 23.74
CA LYS A 506 -0.57 -26.31 23.86
C LYS A 506 -0.96 -26.80 22.46
N GLY A 507 -0.82 -28.10 22.18
CA GLY A 507 -1.31 -28.69 20.92
C GLY A 507 -0.43 -28.47 19.68
N THR A 508 -1.03 -28.12 18.54
CA THR A 508 -0.45 -28.08 17.18
C THR A 508 0.12 -26.71 16.75
N GLU A 509 0.22 -25.75 17.66
CA GLU A 509 0.65 -24.37 17.34
C GLU A 509 2.12 -24.29 16.90
N SER A 510 2.39 -23.80 15.69
CA SER A 510 3.76 -23.68 15.20
C SER A 510 4.49 -22.50 15.83
N VAL A 511 5.79 -22.66 16.12
CA VAL A 511 6.69 -21.57 16.55
C VAL A 511 6.71 -20.41 15.53
N MET A 512 6.36 -20.72 14.30
CA MET A 512 6.34 -19.82 13.15
C MET A 512 5.11 -18.92 13.05
N ASP A 513 4.08 -19.24 13.84
CA ASP A 513 2.83 -18.47 13.91
C ASP A 513 2.91 -17.40 15.01
N GLU A 514 3.89 -17.51 15.90
CA GLU A 514 4.07 -16.61 17.04
C GLU A 514 4.60 -15.25 16.55
N LYS A 515 3.74 -14.23 16.61
CA LYS A 515 4.05 -12.86 16.22
C LYS A 515 4.56 -12.06 17.43
N PHE A 516 5.54 -11.23 17.17
CA PHE A 516 6.08 -10.26 18.12
C PHE A 516 6.01 -8.85 17.54
N ALA A 517 6.11 -7.84 18.41
CA ALA A 517 6.24 -6.44 18.05
C ALA A 517 7.53 -5.86 18.64
N LEU A 518 8.22 -5.00 17.91
CA LEU A 518 9.17 -4.09 18.56
C LEU A 518 8.39 -2.86 19.05
N LEU A 519 8.41 -2.63 20.36
CA LEU A 519 7.88 -1.40 20.98
C LEU A 519 9.02 -0.39 21.08
N PHE A 520 8.83 0.77 20.46
CA PHE A 520 9.67 1.94 20.62
C PHE A 520 8.95 2.92 21.52
N TYR A 521 9.59 3.39 22.58
CA TYR A 521 8.98 4.37 23.48
C TYR A 521 10.00 5.36 24.02
N THR A 522 9.50 6.54 24.38
CA THR A 522 10.30 7.58 25.02
C THR A 522 9.42 8.48 25.90
N SER A 523 10.08 9.28 26.73
CA SER A 523 9.43 10.27 27.57
C SER A 523 10.19 11.60 27.48
N VAL A 524 9.46 12.67 27.20
CA VAL A 524 9.97 14.04 27.14
C VAL A 524 9.23 14.93 28.13
N ILE A 525 9.86 16.02 28.56
CA ILE A 525 9.22 17.07 29.36
C ILE A 525 9.17 18.33 28.51
N VAL A 526 7.97 18.88 28.32
CA VAL A 526 7.73 20.12 27.57
C VAL A 526 6.88 21.03 28.44
N ASN A 527 7.38 22.21 28.81
CA ASN A 527 6.69 23.18 29.67
C ASN A 527 6.13 22.56 30.96
N ASP A 528 6.96 21.78 31.68
CA ASP A 528 6.62 21.02 32.89
C ASP A 528 5.60 19.87 32.70
N TYR A 529 5.14 19.62 31.47
CA TYR A 529 4.30 18.46 31.13
C TYR A 529 5.13 17.30 30.61
N ARG A 530 4.95 16.12 31.20
CA ARG A 530 5.60 14.89 30.76
C ARG A 530 4.78 14.23 29.65
N ILE A 531 5.33 14.17 28.45
CA ILE A 531 4.74 13.45 27.31
C ILE A 531 5.44 12.09 27.21
N ARG A 532 4.66 11.01 27.31
CA ARG A 532 5.11 9.65 27.05
C ARG A 532 4.53 9.19 25.73
N VAL A 533 5.39 8.83 24.78
CA VAL A 533 4.98 8.41 23.45
C VAL A 533 5.57 7.05 23.11
N TRP A 534 4.83 6.26 22.35
CA TRP A 534 5.24 4.93 21.95
C TRP A 534 4.63 4.55 20.60
N THR A 535 5.24 3.59 19.92
CA THR A 535 4.75 2.99 18.69
C THR A 535 5.25 1.56 18.56
N ILE A 536 4.54 0.71 17.82
CA ILE A 536 4.94 -0.68 17.59
C ILE A 536 5.26 -0.92 16.12
N SER A 537 6.23 -1.80 15.85
CA SER A 537 6.52 -2.26 14.49
C SER A 537 5.37 -3.08 13.91
N LEU A 538 5.44 -3.33 12.60
CA LEU A 538 4.72 -4.44 11.97
C LEU A 538 5.09 -5.77 12.66
N PRO A 539 4.25 -6.83 12.53
CA PRO A 539 4.55 -8.11 13.14
C PRO A 539 5.89 -8.63 12.66
N VAL A 540 6.64 -9.19 13.61
CA VAL A 540 7.88 -9.92 13.35
C VAL A 540 7.74 -11.37 13.82
N VAL A 541 8.25 -12.30 13.04
CA VAL A 541 8.41 -13.71 13.40
C VAL A 541 9.88 -13.98 13.67
N VAL A 542 10.19 -14.56 14.83
CA VAL A 542 11.56 -14.85 15.26
C VAL A 542 11.94 -16.28 14.92
N ILE A 543 13.04 -16.47 14.18
CA ILE A 543 13.59 -17.76 13.76
C ILE A 543 14.99 -18.00 14.32
N VAL A 544 15.35 -19.28 14.43
CA VAL A 544 16.72 -19.72 14.78
C VAL A 544 17.45 -20.30 13.57
N HIS A 545 16.72 -20.89 12.62
CA HIS A 545 17.28 -21.55 11.45
C HIS A 545 16.55 -21.16 10.15
N GLY A 546 17.25 -21.14 9.02
CA GLY A 546 16.71 -20.66 7.73
C GLY A 546 15.61 -21.56 7.14
N ASN A 547 15.54 -22.83 7.51
CA ASN A 547 14.44 -23.73 7.09
C ASN A 547 13.06 -23.31 7.62
N GLN A 548 13.02 -22.43 8.63
CA GLN A 548 11.81 -21.87 9.20
C GLN A 548 11.29 -20.67 8.39
N GLU A 549 12.13 -20.08 7.54
CA GLU A 549 11.79 -18.89 6.76
C GLU A 549 10.51 -19.04 5.92
N PRO A 550 10.26 -20.15 5.18
CA PRO A 550 9.04 -20.28 4.37
C PRO A 550 7.77 -20.10 5.21
N GLN A 551 7.67 -20.82 6.33
CA GLN A 551 6.52 -20.76 7.22
C GLN A 551 6.39 -19.41 7.93
N SER A 552 7.50 -18.74 8.26
CA SER A 552 7.47 -17.36 8.80
C SER A 552 6.83 -16.40 7.81
N TRP A 553 7.23 -16.51 6.54
CA TRP A 553 6.74 -15.63 5.49
C TRP A 553 5.28 -15.90 5.17
N ALA A 554 4.74 -17.10 5.42
CA ALA A 554 3.30 -17.34 5.35
C ALA A 554 2.57 -16.38 6.31
N THR A 555 3.00 -16.36 7.58
CA THR A 555 2.39 -15.59 8.66
C THR A 555 2.46 -14.10 8.37
N ILE A 556 3.65 -13.63 7.99
CA ILE A 556 3.88 -12.21 7.66
C ILE A 556 3.10 -11.81 6.40
N THR A 557 3.11 -12.65 5.36
CA THR A 557 2.42 -12.31 4.10
C THR A 557 0.92 -12.21 4.31
N TRP A 558 0.33 -13.11 5.09
CA TRP A 558 -1.09 -13.07 5.43
C TRP A 558 -1.45 -11.83 6.25
N ASP A 559 -0.67 -11.52 7.29
CA ASP A 559 -0.93 -10.35 8.13
C ASP A 559 -0.79 -9.03 7.37
N ASN A 560 0.30 -8.87 6.62
CA ASN A 560 0.52 -7.69 5.78
C ASN A 560 -0.56 -7.55 4.69
N ALA A 561 -1.08 -8.65 4.15
CA ALA A 561 -2.07 -8.60 3.06
C ALA A 561 -3.48 -8.27 3.57
N PHE A 562 -3.89 -8.84 4.70
CA PHE A 562 -5.32 -8.91 5.07
C PHE A 562 -5.69 -8.23 6.39
N SER A 563 -4.75 -7.53 7.03
CA SER A 563 -5.06 -6.74 8.22
C SER A 563 -5.91 -5.50 7.90
N ASP A 564 -6.86 -5.22 8.81
CA ASP A 564 -7.60 -3.97 8.83
C ASP A 564 -6.71 -2.82 9.31
N ILE A 565 -7.01 -1.60 8.84
CA ILE A 565 -6.27 -0.38 9.21
C ILE A 565 -6.41 -0.09 10.70
N VAL A 566 -7.61 -0.32 11.25
CA VAL A 566 -7.92 -0.16 12.67
C VAL A 566 -8.24 -1.54 13.22
N ARG A 567 -7.27 -2.13 13.90
CA ARG A 567 -7.38 -3.46 14.51
C ARG A 567 -6.68 -3.52 15.86
N GLU A 568 -7.01 -4.51 16.65
CA GLU A 568 -6.10 -4.93 17.71
C GLU A 568 -4.80 -5.45 17.09
N PRO A 569 -3.62 -5.18 17.70
CA PRO A 569 -2.35 -5.63 17.16
C PRO A 569 -2.38 -7.10 16.75
N PHE A 570 -2.00 -7.33 15.50
CA PHE A 570 -1.84 -8.66 14.88
C PHE A 570 -3.12 -9.45 14.61
N GLN A 571 -4.31 -8.88 14.83
CA GLN A 571 -5.56 -9.52 14.45
C GLN A 571 -5.71 -9.58 12.91
N VAL A 572 -6.02 -10.77 12.38
CA VAL A 572 -6.17 -11.02 10.94
C VAL A 572 -7.40 -11.89 10.69
N PRO A 573 -8.03 -11.79 9.52
CA PRO A 573 -9.15 -12.67 9.18
C PRO A 573 -8.70 -14.13 9.06
N GLU A 574 -9.54 -15.04 9.54
CA GLU A 574 -9.31 -16.50 9.43
C GLU A 574 -9.47 -17.03 8.01
N ARG A 575 -10.27 -16.34 7.18
CA ARG A 575 -10.49 -16.65 5.78
C ARG A 575 -10.60 -15.38 4.94
N VAL A 576 -10.13 -15.44 3.70
CA VAL A 576 -10.13 -14.31 2.76
C VAL A 576 -10.70 -14.71 1.41
N ALA A 577 -11.26 -13.75 0.69
CA ALA A 577 -11.75 -13.96 -0.66
C ALA A 577 -10.59 -14.24 -1.63
N TRP A 578 -10.82 -15.08 -2.64
CA TRP A 578 -9.82 -15.39 -3.66
C TRP A 578 -9.31 -14.14 -4.37
N SER A 579 -10.17 -13.17 -4.68
CA SER A 579 -9.79 -11.92 -5.33
C SER A 579 -8.70 -11.18 -4.56
N GLN A 580 -8.82 -11.10 -3.23
CA GLN A 580 -7.82 -10.49 -2.35
C GLN A 580 -6.53 -11.32 -2.29
N LEU A 581 -6.66 -12.66 -2.17
CA LEU A 581 -5.51 -13.56 -2.11
C LEU A 581 -4.71 -13.59 -3.41
N ALA A 582 -5.38 -13.56 -4.56
CA ALA A 582 -4.77 -13.50 -5.88
C ALA A 582 -3.88 -12.26 -6.04
N ILE A 583 -4.38 -11.09 -5.59
CA ILE A 583 -3.60 -9.84 -5.58
C ILE A 583 -2.37 -9.98 -4.68
N ALA A 584 -2.54 -10.53 -3.47
CA ALA A 584 -1.43 -10.72 -2.53
C ALA A 584 -0.35 -11.67 -3.08
N LEU A 585 -0.77 -12.80 -3.66
CA LEU A 585 0.13 -13.77 -4.29
C LEU A 585 0.85 -13.18 -5.48
N ASN A 586 0.14 -12.48 -6.37
CA ASN A 586 0.73 -11.82 -7.52
C ASN A 586 1.75 -10.77 -7.09
N THR A 587 1.39 -9.89 -6.14
CA THR A 587 2.27 -8.85 -5.60
C THR A 587 3.56 -9.43 -5.01
N LYS A 588 3.42 -10.51 -4.23
CA LYS A 588 4.57 -11.21 -3.62
C LYS A 588 5.47 -11.86 -4.68
N PHE A 589 4.86 -12.47 -5.69
CA PHE A 589 5.58 -13.14 -6.76
C PHE A 589 6.30 -12.14 -7.66
N GLU A 590 5.60 -11.09 -8.09
CA GLU A 590 6.13 -10.03 -8.94
C GLU A 590 7.29 -9.30 -8.27
N SER A 591 7.16 -8.90 -7.01
CA SER A 591 8.26 -8.24 -6.29
C SER A 591 9.50 -9.12 -6.15
N SER A 592 9.32 -10.45 -6.05
CA SER A 592 10.42 -11.40 -5.90
C SER A 592 11.07 -11.81 -7.23
N THR A 593 10.32 -11.76 -8.34
CA THR A 593 10.72 -12.32 -9.64
C THR A 593 10.78 -11.26 -10.77
N GLY A 594 10.31 -10.05 -10.50
CA GLY A 594 10.29 -8.90 -11.40
C GLY A 594 9.37 -9.01 -12.61
N ARG A 595 8.41 -9.95 -12.62
CA ARG A 595 7.31 -10.02 -13.60
C ARG A 595 6.08 -10.64 -12.93
N ALA A 596 4.92 -10.03 -13.16
CA ALA A 596 3.63 -10.49 -12.65
C ALA A 596 3.21 -11.87 -13.18
N LEU A 597 2.32 -12.51 -12.42
CA LEU A 597 1.57 -13.69 -12.84
C LEU A 597 0.54 -13.29 -13.90
N THR A 598 0.37 -14.15 -14.90
CA THR A 598 -0.71 -13.98 -15.88
C THR A 598 -2.06 -14.42 -15.29
N GLU A 599 -3.17 -14.03 -15.91
CA GLU A 599 -4.49 -14.50 -15.52
C GLU A 599 -4.59 -16.03 -15.54
N GLU A 600 -4.00 -16.68 -16.54
CA GLU A 600 -3.96 -18.14 -16.61
C GLU A 600 -3.18 -18.76 -15.43
N ASN A 601 -2.11 -18.10 -14.99
CA ASN A 601 -1.37 -18.55 -13.82
C ASN A 601 -2.21 -18.42 -12.54
N LEU A 602 -2.94 -17.32 -12.39
CA LEU A 602 -3.86 -17.12 -11.26
C LEU A 602 -4.99 -18.15 -11.28
N ASN A 603 -5.56 -18.45 -12.44
CA ASN A 603 -6.60 -19.48 -12.60
C ASN A 603 -6.07 -20.86 -12.18
N PHE A 604 -4.84 -21.21 -12.56
CA PHE A 604 -4.22 -22.45 -12.08
C PHE A 604 -4.04 -22.47 -10.55
N LEU A 605 -3.61 -21.36 -9.96
CA LEU A 605 -3.44 -21.26 -8.51
C LEU A 605 -4.78 -21.40 -7.77
N HIS A 606 -5.85 -20.81 -8.32
CA HIS A 606 -7.21 -21.00 -7.84
C HIS A 606 -7.60 -22.49 -7.86
N GLU A 607 -7.51 -23.15 -9.02
CA GLU A 607 -7.87 -24.56 -9.16
C GLU A 607 -7.08 -25.46 -8.18
N LYS A 608 -5.79 -25.18 -8.02
CA LYS A 608 -4.91 -25.94 -7.13
C LYS A 608 -5.29 -25.78 -5.66
N LEU A 609 -5.71 -24.59 -5.25
CA LEU A 609 -6.03 -24.26 -3.87
C LEU A 609 -7.44 -24.72 -3.49
N PHE A 610 -8.42 -24.51 -4.37
CA PHE A 610 -9.83 -24.89 -4.17
C PHE A 610 -10.13 -26.35 -4.55
N ARG A 611 -9.20 -27.03 -5.24
CA ARG A 611 -9.31 -28.45 -5.64
C ARG A 611 -10.50 -28.71 -6.56
N ARG A 612 -10.90 -27.72 -7.37
CA ARG A 612 -12.00 -27.80 -8.33
C ARG A 612 -11.72 -26.93 -9.54
N ASN A 613 -12.40 -27.23 -10.64
CA ASN A 613 -12.34 -26.43 -11.85
C ASN A 613 -13.41 -25.34 -11.83
N GLY A 614 -13.03 -24.10 -12.17
CA GLY A 614 -13.93 -22.96 -12.27
C GLY A 614 -14.08 -22.17 -10.98
N MET A 615 -14.29 -20.85 -11.13
CA MET A 615 -14.53 -19.92 -10.04
C MET A 615 -16.03 -19.81 -9.74
N ASN A 616 -16.40 -19.78 -8.46
CA ASN A 616 -17.78 -19.51 -8.05
C ASN A 616 -18.05 -18.00 -7.85
N GLY A 617 -17.19 -17.13 -8.40
CA GLY A 617 -17.30 -15.67 -8.20
C GLY A 617 -16.85 -15.25 -6.80
N ASP A 618 -17.57 -14.29 -6.20
CA ASP A 618 -17.23 -13.67 -4.92
C ASP A 618 -17.37 -14.60 -3.69
N ASP A 619 -17.96 -15.79 -3.85
CA ASP A 619 -18.17 -16.77 -2.78
C ASP A 619 -16.96 -17.67 -2.51
N ASP A 620 -15.86 -17.48 -3.25
CA ASP A 620 -14.64 -18.27 -3.11
C ASP A 620 -13.75 -17.75 -1.98
N TYR A 621 -13.82 -18.40 -0.81
CA TYR A 621 -13.01 -18.09 0.38
C TYR A 621 -11.99 -19.18 0.70
N ILE A 622 -10.79 -18.76 1.11
CA ILE A 622 -9.70 -19.63 1.57
C ILE A 622 -9.38 -19.33 3.03
N SER A 623 -9.31 -20.37 3.85
CA SER A 623 -8.86 -20.24 5.23
C SER A 623 -7.33 -20.21 5.34
N TRP A 624 -6.83 -19.62 6.42
CA TRP A 624 -5.41 -19.69 6.80
C TRP A 624 -4.89 -21.14 6.84
N ALA A 625 -5.69 -22.07 7.35
CA ALA A 625 -5.32 -23.48 7.42
C ALA A 625 -5.12 -24.09 6.02
N GLN A 626 -6.05 -23.86 5.09
CA GLN A 626 -5.94 -24.34 3.71
C GLN A 626 -4.73 -23.74 2.97
N PHE A 627 -4.37 -22.51 3.32
CA PHE A 627 -3.26 -21.80 2.69
C PHE A 627 -1.89 -22.36 3.09
N CYS A 628 -1.65 -22.64 4.39
CA CYS A 628 -0.30 -22.94 4.89
C CYS A 628 -0.20 -24.03 5.95
N LYS A 629 -1.30 -24.67 6.39
CA LYS A 629 -1.29 -25.74 7.41
C LYS A 629 -1.68 -27.09 6.85
N GLU A 630 -2.70 -27.12 6.01
CA GLU A 630 -3.22 -28.34 5.41
C GLU A 630 -2.34 -28.75 4.22
N PRO A 631 -1.88 -30.02 4.18
CA PRO A 631 -1.17 -30.51 3.01
C PRO A 631 -2.11 -30.56 1.80
N LEU A 632 -1.53 -30.35 0.61
CA LEU A 632 -2.24 -30.57 -0.63
C LEU A 632 -2.60 -32.06 -0.80
N PRO A 633 -3.69 -32.41 -1.51
CA PRO A 633 -4.06 -33.79 -1.77
C PRO A 633 -2.91 -34.60 -2.36
N ASP A 634 -2.67 -35.79 -1.83
CA ASP A 634 -1.59 -36.70 -2.24
C ASP A 634 -0.16 -36.10 -2.14
N ARG A 635 0.02 -35.04 -1.33
CA ARG A 635 1.30 -34.39 -1.06
C ARG A 635 1.58 -34.34 0.44
N SER A 636 2.86 -34.21 0.77
CA SER A 636 3.34 -34.02 2.16
C SER A 636 3.56 -32.54 2.51
N PHE A 637 3.27 -31.62 1.60
CA PHE A 637 3.53 -30.18 1.74
C PHE A 637 2.27 -29.36 1.48
N THR A 638 2.24 -28.15 2.04
CA THR A 638 1.11 -27.23 1.93
C THR A 638 1.14 -26.42 0.64
N PHE A 639 0.06 -25.70 0.32
CA PHE A 639 0.05 -24.80 -0.84
C PHE A 639 1.15 -23.75 -0.74
N TRP A 640 1.29 -23.09 0.42
CA TRP A 640 2.29 -22.06 0.62
C TRP A 640 3.72 -22.59 0.48
N ASP A 641 4.05 -23.76 1.05
CA ASP A 641 5.39 -24.35 0.91
C ASP A 641 5.78 -24.53 -0.57
N TRP A 642 4.82 -25.03 -1.36
CA TRP A 642 4.98 -25.22 -2.79
C TRP A 642 5.14 -23.90 -3.55
N PHE A 643 4.25 -22.95 -3.29
CA PHE A 643 4.29 -21.63 -3.95
C PHE A 643 5.58 -20.88 -3.61
N PHE A 644 5.98 -20.87 -2.33
CA PHE A 644 7.21 -20.25 -1.87
C PHE A 644 8.45 -20.91 -2.50
N ALA A 645 8.49 -22.24 -2.57
CA ALA A 645 9.60 -22.96 -3.20
C ALA A 645 9.75 -22.62 -4.70
N ILE A 646 8.64 -22.48 -5.43
CA ILE A 646 8.64 -22.03 -6.83
C ILE A 646 9.12 -20.58 -6.94
N MET A 647 8.60 -19.68 -6.10
CA MET A 647 9.02 -18.27 -6.09
C MET A 647 10.52 -18.15 -5.83
N LYS A 648 11.04 -18.93 -4.87
CA LYS A 648 12.47 -19.00 -4.55
C LYS A 648 13.29 -19.57 -5.72
N LEU A 649 12.88 -20.70 -6.30
CA LEU A 649 13.53 -21.26 -7.49
C LEU A 649 13.59 -20.23 -8.62
N THR A 650 12.49 -19.52 -8.84
CA THR A 650 12.37 -18.52 -9.90
C THR A 650 13.33 -17.37 -9.66
N LYS A 651 13.33 -16.82 -8.45
CA LYS A 651 14.24 -15.75 -8.04
C LYS A 651 15.71 -16.14 -8.15
N ASP A 652 16.07 -17.32 -7.65
CA ASP A 652 17.47 -17.71 -7.46
C ASP A 652 18.09 -18.30 -8.76
N HIS A 653 17.29 -18.93 -9.63
CA HIS A 653 17.81 -19.67 -10.78
C HIS A 653 17.16 -19.35 -12.14
N LEU A 654 15.96 -18.77 -12.17
CA LEU A 654 15.18 -18.61 -13.41
C LEU A 654 14.80 -17.16 -13.72
N LEU A 655 15.36 -16.20 -12.99
CA LEU A 655 14.89 -14.82 -12.98
C LEU A 655 14.88 -14.18 -14.37
N SER A 656 15.97 -14.34 -15.12
CA SER A 656 16.13 -13.81 -16.47
C SER A 656 15.16 -14.47 -17.46
N LEU A 657 15.05 -15.80 -17.44
CA LEU A 657 14.14 -16.57 -18.29
C LEU A 657 12.66 -16.25 -17.99
N TRP A 658 12.33 -16.05 -16.72
CA TRP A 658 11.01 -15.59 -16.30
C TRP A 658 10.74 -14.19 -16.85
N LYS A 659 11.62 -13.21 -16.62
CA LYS A 659 11.42 -11.85 -17.17
C LYS A 659 11.29 -11.81 -18.69
N ALA A 660 12.01 -12.68 -19.40
CA ALA A 660 11.95 -12.80 -20.85
C ALA A 660 10.66 -13.44 -21.40
N GLY A 661 9.73 -13.90 -20.54
CA GLY A 661 8.47 -14.48 -21.02
C GLY A 661 8.59 -15.94 -21.52
N LEU A 662 9.75 -16.59 -21.32
CA LEU A 662 10.03 -17.94 -21.86
C LEU A 662 9.45 -19.08 -21.02
N ILE A 663 8.97 -18.77 -19.82
CA ILE A 663 8.38 -19.73 -18.88
C ILE A 663 6.89 -19.44 -18.77
N VAL A 664 6.08 -20.46 -19.12
CA VAL A 664 4.62 -20.47 -18.89
C VAL A 664 4.34 -20.54 -17.39
N GLY A 665 5.10 -21.37 -16.67
CA GLY A 665 5.11 -21.41 -15.22
C GLY A 665 3.95 -22.22 -14.65
N PHE A 666 2.88 -21.55 -14.26
CA PHE A 666 1.75 -22.16 -13.55
C PHE A 666 0.72 -22.70 -14.54
N ILE A 667 0.83 -23.99 -14.85
CA ILE A 667 -0.10 -24.74 -15.71
C ILE A 667 -0.14 -26.21 -15.28
N ASN A 668 -1.34 -26.79 -15.24
CA ASN A 668 -1.49 -28.20 -14.85
C ASN A 668 -0.96 -29.14 -15.96
N LYS A 669 -0.50 -30.33 -15.56
CA LYS A 669 0.09 -31.31 -16.49
C LYS A 669 -0.85 -31.64 -17.67
N ARG A 670 -2.14 -31.86 -17.37
CA ARG A 670 -3.15 -32.25 -18.36
C ARG A 670 -3.37 -31.16 -19.42
N LYS A 671 -3.54 -29.90 -19.01
CA LYS A 671 -3.73 -28.74 -19.89
C LYS A 671 -2.47 -28.52 -20.72
N ALA A 672 -1.28 -28.65 -20.13
CA ALA A 672 -0.03 -28.60 -20.88
C ALA A 672 0.06 -29.70 -21.95
N GLU A 673 -0.34 -30.94 -21.63
CA GLU A 673 -0.40 -32.06 -22.60
C GLU A 673 -1.42 -31.82 -23.72
N GLU A 674 -2.62 -31.36 -23.38
CA GLU A 674 -3.69 -31.05 -24.33
C GLU A 674 -3.27 -29.92 -25.29
N MET A 675 -2.60 -28.88 -24.77
CA MET A 675 -2.07 -27.77 -25.57
C MET A 675 -0.93 -28.21 -26.47
N LEU A 676 0.04 -28.99 -25.96
CA LEU A 676 1.19 -29.44 -26.75
C LEU A 676 0.77 -30.39 -27.88
N ARG A 677 -0.25 -31.23 -27.67
CA ARG A 677 -0.69 -32.24 -28.66
C ARG A 677 -1.08 -31.65 -30.02
N ILE A 678 -1.53 -30.40 -30.04
CA ILE A 678 -1.96 -29.71 -31.27
C ILE A 678 -0.86 -28.82 -31.89
N LEU A 679 0.33 -28.78 -31.28
CA LEU A 679 1.45 -27.94 -31.72
C LEU A 679 2.46 -28.74 -32.57
N PRO A 680 3.31 -28.06 -33.36
CA PRO A 680 4.31 -28.71 -34.21
C PRO A 680 5.31 -29.58 -33.42
N LEU A 681 5.90 -30.58 -34.10
CA LEU A 681 6.91 -31.47 -33.53
C LEU A 681 8.11 -30.69 -32.96
N GLY A 682 8.59 -31.12 -31.81
CA GLY A 682 9.68 -30.44 -31.09
C GLY A 682 9.26 -29.13 -30.40
N THR A 683 7.98 -28.75 -30.44
CA THR A 683 7.48 -27.65 -29.61
C THR A 683 7.50 -28.06 -28.15
N PHE A 684 7.99 -27.17 -27.28
CA PHE A 684 8.08 -27.41 -25.85
C PHE A 684 7.64 -26.21 -25.03
N LEU A 685 7.26 -26.46 -23.78
CA LEU A 685 6.96 -25.42 -22.80
C LEU A 685 7.61 -25.73 -21.45
N LEU A 686 7.90 -24.66 -20.71
CA LEU A 686 8.45 -24.72 -19.35
C LEU A 686 7.34 -24.45 -18.33
N ARG A 687 7.13 -25.41 -17.43
CA ARG A 687 6.15 -25.29 -16.34
C ARG A 687 6.77 -25.66 -14.99
N PHE A 688 6.20 -25.13 -13.92
CA PHE A 688 6.55 -25.56 -12.57
C PHE A 688 5.91 -26.91 -12.25
N SER A 689 6.64 -27.72 -11.49
CA SER A 689 6.16 -29.00 -11.00
C SER A 689 5.06 -28.79 -9.97
N ASP A 690 3.99 -29.57 -10.10
CA ASP A 690 2.87 -29.64 -9.17
C ASP A 690 3.12 -30.66 -8.04
N SER A 691 4.10 -31.54 -8.23
CA SER A 691 4.42 -32.68 -7.37
C SER A 691 5.72 -32.55 -6.58
N GLU A 692 6.60 -31.64 -7.00
CA GLU A 692 7.94 -31.47 -6.44
C GLU A 692 8.17 -30.02 -6.04
N LEU A 693 8.64 -29.80 -4.81
CA LEU A 693 8.91 -28.46 -4.28
C LEU A 693 10.04 -27.80 -5.07
N GLY A 694 9.76 -26.62 -5.62
CA GLY A 694 10.77 -25.85 -6.37
C GLY A 694 11.33 -26.63 -7.57
N GLY A 695 10.47 -27.39 -8.26
CA GLY A 695 10.82 -28.08 -9.51
C GLY A 695 10.34 -27.32 -10.75
N ILE A 696 11.15 -27.32 -11.81
CA ILE A 696 10.76 -26.89 -13.17
C ILE A 696 10.87 -28.09 -14.12
N THR A 697 9.89 -28.28 -15.00
CA THR A 697 9.84 -29.39 -15.96
C THR A 697 9.59 -28.88 -17.37
N VAL A 698 10.02 -29.68 -18.35
CA VAL A 698 9.82 -29.46 -19.78
C VAL A 698 8.78 -30.45 -20.29
N GLY A 699 7.69 -29.94 -20.84
CA GLY A 699 6.77 -30.72 -21.67
C GLY A 699 7.06 -30.48 -23.14
N PHE A 700 7.13 -31.51 -23.97
CA PHE A 700 7.42 -31.36 -25.39
C PHE A 700 6.74 -32.42 -26.27
N VAL A 701 6.57 -32.08 -27.55
CA VAL A 701 6.02 -32.97 -28.58
C VAL A 701 7.17 -33.77 -29.21
N THR A 702 7.10 -35.10 -29.12
CA THR A 702 8.07 -36.02 -29.73
C THR A 702 7.86 -36.19 -31.23
N GLU A 703 8.82 -36.82 -31.91
CA GLU A 703 8.68 -37.17 -33.33
C GLU A 703 7.53 -38.16 -33.59
N GLN A 704 7.14 -38.97 -32.60
CA GLN A 704 5.99 -39.86 -32.66
C GLN A 704 4.65 -39.14 -32.40
N SER A 705 4.63 -37.79 -32.40
CA SER A 705 3.44 -36.97 -32.09
C SER A 705 2.82 -37.26 -30.71
N SER A 706 3.63 -37.79 -29.78
CA SER A 706 3.25 -37.97 -28.38
C SER A 706 3.81 -36.85 -27.53
N VAL A 707 3.14 -36.51 -26.42
CA VAL A 707 3.64 -35.51 -25.48
C VAL A 707 4.37 -36.22 -24.34
N LEU A 708 5.63 -35.85 -24.11
CA LEU A 708 6.41 -36.30 -22.96
C LEU A 708 6.67 -35.15 -22.00
N MET A 709 6.79 -35.50 -20.71
CA MET A 709 7.11 -34.58 -19.62
C MET A 709 8.38 -35.08 -18.95
N LEU A 710 9.43 -34.25 -18.91
CA LEU A 710 10.67 -34.60 -18.22
C LEU A 710 10.46 -34.63 -16.71
N SER A 711 11.27 -35.45 -16.02
CA SER A 711 11.39 -35.34 -14.55
C SER A 711 11.80 -33.91 -14.19
N PRO A 712 11.18 -33.28 -13.16
CA PRO A 712 11.50 -31.91 -12.82
C PRO A 712 12.95 -31.74 -12.37
N TRP A 713 13.52 -30.57 -12.68
CA TRP A 713 14.80 -30.11 -12.18
C TRP A 713 14.58 -29.15 -11.02
N THR A 714 15.34 -29.36 -9.95
CA THR A 714 15.32 -28.54 -8.74
C THR A 714 16.51 -27.58 -8.71
N ALA A 715 16.56 -26.70 -7.70
CA ALA A 715 17.73 -25.84 -7.44
C ALA A 715 19.04 -26.64 -7.39
N ARG A 716 19.03 -27.89 -6.89
CA ARG A 716 20.22 -28.76 -6.86
C ARG A 716 20.74 -29.05 -8.27
N ASP A 717 19.84 -29.35 -9.20
CA ASP A 717 20.17 -29.64 -10.58
C ASP A 717 20.64 -28.39 -11.32
N LEU A 718 19.94 -27.27 -11.11
CA LEU A 718 20.25 -25.99 -11.75
C LEU A 718 21.58 -25.39 -11.29
N ASN A 719 22.02 -25.71 -10.07
CA ASN A 719 23.37 -25.36 -9.59
C ASN A 719 24.49 -26.11 -10.32
N ILE A 720 24.23 -27.32 -10.81
CA ILE A 720 25.21 -28.09 -11.59
C ILE A 720 25.28 -27.54 -13.02
N ARG A 721 24.12 -27.23 -13.61
CA ARG A 721 24.01 -26.69 -14.96
C ARG A 721 22.72 -25.89 -15.09
N GLY A 722 22.82 -24.65 -15.55
CA GLY A 722 21.69 -23.73 -15.68
C GLY A 722 20.64 -24.21 -16.68
N LEU A 723 19.39 -23.74 -16.53
CA LEU A 723 18.26 -24.24 -17.32
C LEU A 723 18.45 -24.06 -18.83
N ALA A 724 18.95 -22.90 -19.26
CA ALA A 724 19.16 -22.62 -20.69
C ALA A 724 20.14 -23.62 -21.34
N ASP A 725 21.25 -23.92 -20.67
CA ASP A 725 22.22 -24.90 -21.14
C ASP A 725 21.64 -26.34 -21.15
N ARG A 726 20.84 -26.69 -20.15
CA ARG A 726 20.12 -27.98 -20.12
C ARG A 726 19.13 -28.11 -21.28
N ILE A 727 18.46 -27.02 -21.67
CA ILE A 727 17.57 -26.97 -22.82
C ILE A 727 18.38 -27.09 -24.12
N HIS A 728 19.53 -26.43 -24.20
CA HIS A 728 20.43 -26.51 -25.37
C HIS A 728 20.96 -27.92 -25.61
N ASP A 729 21.27 -28.68 -24.54
CA ASP A 729 21.74 -30.06 -24.64
C ASP A 729 20.70 -31.02 -25.26
N LEU A 730 19.41 -30.66 -25.28
CA LEU A 730 18.33 -31.48 -25.77
C LEU A 730 17.90 -31.05 -27.18
N GLU A 731 18.42 -31.73 -28.21
CA GLU A 731 18.17 -31.41 -29.63
C GLU A 731 16.70 -31.62 -30.07
N VAL A 732 15.94 -32.43 -29.32
CA VAL A 732 14.50 -32.64 -29.58
C VAL A 732 13.68 -31.36 -29.32
N LEU A 733 14.20 -30.42 -28.53
CA LEU A 733 13.54 -29.16 -28.20
C LEU A 733 13.83 -28.13 -29.29
N ARG A 734 12.84 -27.78 -30.11
CA ARG A 734 13.00 -26.95 -31.30
C ARG A 734 12.33 -25.58 -31.19
N PHE A 735 11.09 -25.53 -30.72
CA PHE A 735 10.28 -24.30 -30.65
C PHE A 735 9.76 -24.09 -29.23
N VAL A 736 9.95 -22.91 -28.67
CA VAL A 736 9.48 -22.61 -27.30
C VAL A 736 8.10 -21.96 -27.33
N TYR A 737 7.14 -22.51 -26.59
CA TYR A 737 5.82 -21.92 -26.37
C TYR A 737 5.85 -20.95 -25.17
N PRO A 738 5.14 -19.80 -25.22
CA PRO A 738 4.17 -19.38 -26.23
C PRO A 738 4.74 -18.57 -27.41
N SER A 739 5.99 -18.13 -27.35
CA SER A 739 6.56 -17.22 -28.37
C SER A 739 6.73 -17.87 -29.75
N ASN A 740 6.74 -19.20 -29.80
CA ASN A 740 6.98 -20.02 -30.99
C ASN A 740 8.32 -19.71 -31.70
N ARG A 741 9.26 -19.10 -30.97
CA ARG A 741 10.62 -18.81 -31.45
C ARG A 741 11.44 -20.09 -31.47
N MET A 742 12.46 -20.14 -32.32
CA MET A 742 13.42 -21.25 -32.31
C MET A 742 14.18 -21.28 -30.98
N ARG A 743 14.51 -22.47 -30.48
CA ARG A 743 15.18 -22.68 -29.19
C ARG A 743 16.40 -21.78 -29.03
N ASP A 744 17.36 -21.85 -29.94
CA ASP A 744 18.63 -21.10 -29.81
C ASP A 744 18.43 -19.59 -30.03
N GLU A 745 17.39 -19.17 -30.74
CA GLU A 745 17.02 -17.76 -30.89
C GLU A 745 16.42 -17.20 -29.59
N ALA A 746 15.64 -18.00 -28.88
CA ALA A 746 15.01 -17.62 -27.63
C ALA A 746 15.93 -17.73 -26.42
N PHE A 747 16.78 -18.76 -26.37
CA PHE A 747 17.64 -19.06 -25.21
C PHE A 747 19.10 -18.64 -25.39
N GLY A 748 19.51 -18.25 -26.61
CA GLY A 748 20.90 -17.99 -26.98
C GLY A 748 21.63 -17.01 -26.06
N GLU A 749 20.94 -15.93 -25.66
CA GLU A 749 21.49 -14.91 -24.75
C GLU A 749 21.73 -15.42 -23.31
N PHE A 750 21.12 -16.55 -22.95
CA PHE A 750 21.22 -17.16 -21.62
C PHE A 750 22.16 -18.36 -21.57
N TYR A 751 22.76 -18.74 -22.70
CA TYR A 751 23.75 -19.82 -22.72
C TYR A 751 25.03 -19.38 -22.03
N THR A 752 25.63 -20.30 -21.26
CA THR A 752 26.92 -20.03 -20.64
C THR A 752 27.95 -19.85 -21.74
N GLN A 753 28.52 -18.64 -21.84
CA GLN A 753 29.60 -18.36 -22.77
C GLN A 753 30.77 -19.30 -22.47
N ARG A 754 31.12 -20.14 -23.46
CA ARG A 754 32.29 -21.01 -23.34
C ARG A 754 33.52 -20.11 -23.34
N MET A 755 34.37 -20.21 -22.32
CA MET A 755 35.72 -19.65 -22.41
C MET A 755 36.40 -20.29 -23.62
N ASP A 756 36.89 -19.45 -24.53
CA ASP A 756 37.56 -19.90 -25.75
C ASP A 756 38.60 -20.99 -25.44
N GLU A 757 38.57 -22.02 -26.27
CA GLU A 757 39.46 -23.18 -26.29
C GLU A 757 40.91 -22.78 -26.70
N ASN A 758 41.52 -21.85 -25.97
CA ASN A 758 42.97 -21.85 -25.90
C ASN A 758 43.36 -23.01 -25.00
N ALA A 759 43.57 -24.17 -25.63
CA ALA A 759 44.20 -25.33 -25.02
C ALA A 759 45.30 -24.84 -24.09
N ARG A 760 45.10 -25.04 -22.78
CA ARG A 760 46.15 -24.75 -21.81
C ARG A 760 47.36 -25.55 -22.28
N ARG A 761 48.52 -24.89 -22.43
CA ARG A 761 49.76 -25.54 -22.91
C ARG A 761 50.31 -26.59 -21.93
N ASP A 762 49.56 -26.95 -20.90
CA ASP A 762 49.88 -27.91 -19.85
C ASP A 762 49.32 -29.32 -20.15
N GLY A 763 48.61 -29.51 -21.27
CA GLY A 763 48.08 -30.82 -21.69
C GLY A 763 46.76 -31.22 -21.03
N TYR A 764 46.15 -30.37 -20.20
CA TYR A 764 44.84 -30.63 -19.62
C TYR A 764 43.72 -30.22 -20.59
N VAL A 765 42.85 -31.19 -20.92
CA VAL A 765 41.65 -30.98 -21.75
C VAL A 765 40.46 -30.68 -20.84
N PRO A 766 39.69 -29.60 -21.06
CA PRO A 766 38.49 -29.32 -20.28
C PRO A 766 37.39 -30.35 -20.55
N ASN A 767 36.71 -30.81 -19.51
CA ASN A 767 35.50 -31.63 -19.63
C ASN A 767 34.23 -30.78 -19.51
N THR A 768 33.12 -31.24 -20.11
CA THR A 768 31.82 -30.57 -20.01
C THR A 768 30.73 -31.55 -19.60
N ILE A 769 29.86 -31.10 -18.70
CA ILE A 769 28.68 -31.87 -18.27
C ILE A 769 27.53 -31.51 -19.20
N ARG A 770 26.85 -32.53 -19.75
CA ARG A 770 25.65 -32.36 -20.56
C ARG A 770 24.48 -33.17 -20.00
N VAL A 771 23.27 -32.69 -20.21
CA VAL A 771 22.06 -33.47 -19.94
C VAL A 771 21.85 -34.47 -21.06
N ASN A 772 21.61 -35.73 -20.70
CA ASN A 772 21.09 -36.75 -21.61
C ASN A 772 19.80 -37.35 -21.01
N VAL A 773 18.80 -37.57 -21.85
CA VAL A 773 17.56 -38.26 -21.50
C VAL A 773 17.44 -39.53 -22.36
N PRO A 774 17.80 -40.71 -21.83
CA PRO A 774 17.89 -41.96 -22.60
C PRO A 774 16.60 -42.35 -23.32
N ALA A 775 15.44 -41.99 -22.77
CA ALA A 775 14.13 -42.26 -23.36
C ALA A 775 13.87 -41.48 -24.68
N ILE A 776 14.66 -40.44 -24.97
CA ILE A 776 14.52 -39.60 -26.17
C ILE A 776 15.44 -40.11 -27.30
N GLU A 777 16.60 -40.68 -26.97
CA GLU A 777 17.60 -41.15 -27.95
C GLU A 777 17.38 -42.61 -28.44
N GLY A 778 16.40 -43.32 -27.86
CA GLY A 778 16.14 -44.75 -28.05
C GLY A 778 15.44 -45.18 -29.34
N VAL A 779 15.81 -44.64 -30.51
CA VAL A 779 15.40 -45.21 -31.82
C VAL A 779 16.60 -45.57 -32.73
N GLY A 780 17.86 -45.35 -32.31
CA GLY A 780 18.99 -45.64 -33.22
C GLY A 780 20.37 -45.97 -32.63
N GLY A 781 20.52 -46.12 -31.31
CA GLY A 781 21.83 -46.37 -30.70
C GLY A 781 21.93 -47.74 -30.03
N VAL A 782 22.58 -48.70 -30.69
CA VAL A 782 23.03 -49.95 -30.05
C VAL A 782 24.11 -49.58 -29.03
N THR A 783 23.79 -49.64 -27.74
CA THR A 783 24.81 -49.62 -26.68
C THR A 783 25.48 -51.00 -26.62
N PRO A 784 26.82 -51.10 -26.59
CA PRO A 784 27.48 -52.37 -26.34
C PRO A 784 27.23 -52.75 -24.87
N GLN A 785 26.57 -53.88 -24.63
CA GLN A 785 26.47 -54.48 -23.32
C GLN A 785 27.88 -54.86 -22.83
N HIS A 786 28.44 -54.08 -21.91
CA HIS A 786 29.52 -54.58 -21.06
C HIS A 786 28.89 -55.43 -19.94
N ASN A 787 29.13 -56.73 -20.03
CA ASN A 787 28.82 -57.71 -18.99
C ASN A 787 29.58 -57.34 -17.71
N ILE A 788 28.88 -56.82 -16.70
CA ILE A 788 29.43 -56.70 -15.35
C ILE A 788 29.14 -58.02 -14.63
N GLN A 789 30.15 -58.89 -14.59
CA GLN A 789 30.19 -60.03 -13.68
C GLN A 789 30.27 -59.51 -12.24
N SER A 790 29.31 -59.91 -11.41
CA SER A 790 29.35 -59.72 -9.97
C SER A 790 30.49 -60.56 -9.36
N PRO A 791 31.33 -60.01 -8.46
CA PRO A 791 32.23 -60.85 -7.69
C PRO A 791 31.50 -61.40 -6.46
N HIS A 792 31.49 -62.73 -6.32
CA HIS A 792 31.19 -63.41 -5.07
C HIS A 792 32.50 -63.56 -4.24
N PRO A 793 32.41 -63.69 -2.91
CA PRO A 793 33.50 -63.44 -1.99
C PRO A 793 34.30 -64.70 -1.69
N GLN A 794 35.63 -64.62 -1.64
CA GLN A 794 36.49 -65.41 -0.73
C GLN A 794 37.98 -65.00 -0.82
N ASP A 795 38.52 -64.76 0.38
CA ASP A 795 39.89 -64.96 0.87
C ASP A 795 41.08 -64.20 0.26
N MET A 796 41.62 -63.23 1.01
CA MET A 796 42.75 -63.51 1.93
C MET A 796 43.09 -62.32 2.83
N GLN A 797 43.68 -62.69 3.96
CA GLN A 797 43.65 -62.05 5.27
C GLN A 797 45.02 -61.43 5.64
N MET A 798 44.99 -60.58 6.67
CA MET A 798 46.07 -60.18 7.63
C MET A 798 46.51 -58.71 7.54
N GLY A 799 46.54 -57.92 8.63
CA GLY A 799 46.52 -58.32 10.05
C GLY A 799 46.05 -57.22 11.03
N ASN A 800 45.82 -57.74 12.23
CA ASN A 800 45.33 -57.14 13.47
C ASN A 800 46.09 -55.90 13.97
N ASP A 801 45.36 -55.03 14.68
CA ASP A 801 45.55 -54.86 16.13
C ASP A 801 44.38 -54.07 16.72
N ASN A 802 43.57 -54.73 17.56
CA ASN A 802 43.20 -54.24 18.90
C ASN A 802 42.24 -55.20 19.62
N ASN A 803 42.70 -55.62 20.77
CA ASN A 803 42.14 -56.53 21.77
C ASN A 803 41.77 -55.58 22.95
N ILE A 804 40.64 -55.61 23.68
CA ILE A 804 40.17 -56.65 24.62
C ILE A 804 38.82 -56.19 25.26
N CYS A 805 37.94 -57.19 25.46
CA CYS A 805 36.85 -57.45 26.42
C CYS A 805 35.72 -56.45 26.80
N LEU A 806 34.50 -56.94 26.54
CA LEU A 806 33.35 -56.98 27.48
C LEU A 806 33.44 -58.22 28.39
N ASN A 807 32.86 -58.13 29.59
CA ASN A 807 32.27 -59.15 30.49
C ASN A 807 31.49 -58.34 31.56
N ASP A 808 30.36 -58.70 32.19
CA ASP A 808 29.49 -59.88 32.24
C ASP A 808 28.12 -59.44 32.84
N LEU A 809 27.09 -60.27 32.65
CA LEU A 809 25.77 -60.25 33.29
C LEU A 809 25.84 -60.59 34.81
N ASP A 810 24.92 -60.07 35.63
CA ASP A 810 23.89 -60.87 36.34
C ASP A 810 23.04 -60.10 37.39
N ILE A 811 21.72 -60.24 37.22
CA ILE A 811 20.62 -60.57 38.17
C ILE A 811 20.87 -60.40 39.69
N TYR A 812 19.98 -59.69 40.42
CA TYR A 812 19.15 -60.24 41.54
C TYR A 812 18.16 -59.22 42.14
N THR A 813 17.01 -59.77 42.52
CA THR A 813 15.78 -59.21 43.11
C THR A 813 15.80 -59.03 44.65
N ASN A 814 14.79 -58.30 45.16
CA ASN A 814 14.27 -58.18 46.55
C ASN A 814 15.00 -57.15 47.44
N GLY A 815 14.35 -56.33 48.27
CA GLY A 815 12.96 -56.22 48.74
C GLY A 815 12.95 -55.60 50.15
N MET A 816 11.82 -54.99 50.56
CA MET A 816 11.50 -54.38 51.88
C MET A 816 12.11 -52.99 52.17
N GLY A 817 11.39 -52.00 52.70
CA GLY A 817 10.00 -51.90 53.12
C GLY A 817 9.74 -50.57 53.86
N MET A 818 8.46 -50.18 53.90
CA MET A 818 7.78 -49.39 54.95
C MET A 818 8.24 -47.95 55.23
N ASN A 819 7.41 -46.97 54.85
CA ASN A 819 6.48 -46.34 55.82
C ASN A 819 5.52 -45.31 55.19
N ASP A 820 4.29 -45.35 55.70
CA ASP A 820 3.13 -44.50 55.45
C ASP A 820 3.37 -43.00 55.67
N THR A 821 2.65 -42.14 54.95
CA THR A 821 1.41 -41.50 55.48
C THR A 821 0.90 -40.35 54.58
N ALA A 822 -0.43 -40.31 54.51
CA ALA A 822 -1.30 -39.13 54.42
C ALA A 822 -1.42 -38.35 53.10
N VAL A 823 -2.57 -38.63 52.48
CA VAL A 823 -3.44 -37.74 51.69
C VAL A 823 -3.68 -36.41 52.42
N ASP A 824 -3.68 -35.30 51.69
CA ASP A 824 -4.56 -34.17 52.03
C ASP A 824 -5.14 -33.51 50.77
N TRP A 825 -6.46 -33.37 50.78
CA TRP A 825 -7.31 -32.70 49.80
C TRP A 825 -7.92 -31.51 50.53
N ASP A 826 -7.51 -30.29 50.16
CA ASP A 826 -8.27 -29.03 50.23
C ASP A 826 -7.26 -27.89 50.00
N THR A 827 -7.42 -26.98 49.03
CA THR A 827 -8.30 -25.82 49.23
C THR A 827 -8.51 -25.12 47.89
N LEU A 828 -9.77 -25.03 47.48
CA LEU A 828 -10.31 -24.17 46.43
C LEU A 828 -10.94 -22.98 47.16
N CYS A 829 -10.40 -21.76 47.03
CA CYS A 829 -11.16 -20.49 47.11
C CYS A 829 -10.27 -19.23 47.15
N ILE A 830 -10.58 -18.33 46.21
CA ILE A 830 -10.73 -16.86 46.36
C ILE A 830 -9.48 -15.96 46.18
N LEU A 831 -9.70 -15.02 45.23
CA LEU A 831 -9.00 -13.77 44.83
C LEU A 831 -7.90 -13.87 43.77
#